data_AF-A0A3M6Y032-F1
#
_entry.id   AF-A0A3M6Y032-F1
#
_cell.length_a   1.000
_cell.length_b   1.000
_cell.length_c   1.000
_cell.angle_alpha   90.00
_cell.angle_beta   90.00
_cell.angle_gamma   90.00
#
_symmetry.space_group_name_H-M   'P 1'
#
loop_
_entity.id
_entity.type
_entity.pdbx_description
1 polymer ?
#
loop_
_entity_poly.entity_id
_entity_poly.type
_entity_poly.pdbx_seq_one_letter_code
_entity_poly.pdbx_strand_id
1 'polypeptide(L)'
;MPSPEHTGDEARDIVLDPQHHDEKQERDFAQQAERLAQFSPTQEDDGTGSTQAIEAKFITPLDPVVETADGGRLPTIPVEEAVKLNALRNDVDGTEAPSSQPVGAIRPSKDGTAHGTCLPPSSAPPQGSEHQTDTPGAPLREAIPPSSTNPLFPPLPVYGPPTFMRTVQCWLFRMISSVLSLYFLLAIVAGAIVESVPRILKNASIRATFRDPKKRRPFYEEEKKRAQERKAADDAWLKQQQSKGTNTPSGEKGKSIPQDGEFVPTEGGPDPLVVDVGYYARRVGLDAESFDVQTEDGFIIELIHLFNPRDYRQPPPEGHKMDSPDVFTSQPRDSGFAEAQPFPDGQKKYPILMMHGLLQSAGAYCCTDDDSLAFYLAKSGYDVWLGNNRCGFDPKHTLLQYSDPRMWAWNIRQMGVMDLPALISRVLAETGFPKLALICHSQGTTQTFVALAKEQRPDIGEKISVFCALAPAAYAGSLIGKIYFKVMRLISPAIFRLIFGIHAFIPLMMLAHKILPGPFYSWMGYHVFSFLFSWSDTRWDRGLRNRMFQWAPTYVSAESMRWWLGRECFAKQKCILATREAGKLEDKEDEEDDEVISNYYAQRRQQEKGTSERRKLQRNLTSFHRTMSFHCQTLTHQHHDSTRGKYSWYNDQFPPLALWVCGADDLVDGKRLLRRFDRGREPHVRIVHKKIIEGYEHLDVIWAM
;
A
#
# COMPACT_ATOMS: atom_id res chain seq x y z
N MET A 1 90.56 12.59 -25.65
CA MET A 1 89.76 12.67 -24.41
C MET A 1 89.41 14.14 -24.23
N PRO A 2 88.12 14.53 -24.26
CA PRO A 2 87.03 13.98 -23.47
C PRO A 2 85.79 13.51 -24.29
N SER A 3 84.76 13.14 -23.52
CA SER A 3 83.56 12.31 -23.72
C SER A 3 82.43 12.84 -24.64
N PRO A 4 81.46 11.98 -25.01
CA PRO A 4 80.33 12.32 -25.87
C PRO A 4 79.01 12.64 -25.13
N GLU A 5 78.20 13.47 -25.80
CA GLU A 5 76.73 13.46 -25.94
C GLU A 5 75.83 13.32 -24.69
N HIS A 6 75.10 14.41 -24.38
CA HIS A 6 73.83 14.37 -23.67
C HIS A 6 72.69 14.68 -24.66
N THR A 7 71.85 13.67 -24.89
CA THR A 7 70.55 13.78 -25.56
C THR A 7 69.56 14.48 -24.63
N GLY A 8 69.00 15.61 -25.08
CA GLY A 8 67.83 16.23 -24.47
C GLY A 8 66.56 15.53 -24.95
N ASP A 9 65.76 15.07 -24.00
CA ASP A 9 64.45 14.47 -24.23
C ASP A 9 63.40 15.59 -24.14
N GLU A 10 62.67 15.83 -25.23
CA GLU A 10 61.56 16.77 -25.30
C GLU A 10 60.37 16.20 -24.53
N ALA A 11 60.03 16.82 -23.40
CA ALA A 11 58.74 16.58 -22.75
C ALA A 11 57.62 17.12 -23.65
N ARG A 12 56.91 16.20 -24.33
CA ARG A 12 55.64 16.50 -24.99
C ARG A 12 54.57 16.67 -23.93
N ASP A 13 54.26 17.92 -23.60
CA ASP A 13 52.99 18.26 -22.96
C ASP A 13 51.84 17.84 -23.89
N ILE A 14 51.11 16.80 -23.49
CA ILE A 14 49.84 16.42 -24.11
C ILE A 14 48.84 17.50 -23.69
N VAL A 15 48.69 18.53 -24.53
CA VAL A 15 47.55 19.43 -24.49
C VAL A 15 46.33 18.58 -24.84
N LEU A 16 45.53 18.23 -23.83
CA LEU A 16 44.20 17.66 -24.03
C LEU A 16 43.36 18.72 -24.76
N ASP A 17 42.92 18.40 -25.97
CA ASP A 17 42.08 19.26 -26.80
C ASP A 17 40.71 19.47 -26.12
N PRO A 18 40.34 20.72 -25.76
CA PRO A 18 39.06 21.02 -25.13
C PRO A 18 37.85 20.56 -25.95
N GLN A 19 37.92 20.65 -27.29
CA GLN A 19 36.80 20.26 -28.16
C GLN A 19 36.50 18.77 -28.09
N HIS A 20 37.53 17.94 -27.90
CA HIS A 20 37.38 16.49 -27.83
C HIS A 20 36.80 16.03 -26.48
N HIS A 21 36.91 16.86 -25.44
CA HIS A 21 36.33 16.61 -24.12
C HIS A 21 34.82 16.88 -24.12
N ASP A 22 34.41 18.01 -24.70
CA ASP A 22 33.01 18.44 -24.79
C ASP A 22 32.17 17.46 -25.64
N GLU A 23 32.68 17.06 -26.83
CA GLU A 23 32.01 16.07 -27.69
C GLU A 23 31.81 14.70 -27.01
N LYS A 24 32.75 14.31 -26.13
CA LYS A 24 32.65 13.05 -25.39
C LYS A 24 31.56 13.14 -24.31
N GLN A 25 31.49 14.25 -23.59
CA GLN A 25 30.48 14.46 -22.55
C GLN A 25 29.07 14.50 -23.14
N GLU A 26 28.87 15.20 -24.26
CA GLU A 26 27.60 15.22 -24.99
C GLU A 26 27.18 13.82 -25.44
N ARG A 27 28.12 13.04 -25.98
CA ARG A 27 27.84 11.67 -26.44
C ARG A 27 27.50 10.73 -25.28
N ASP A 28 28.21 10.84 -24.16
CA ASP A 28 27.97 10.02 -22.97
C ASP A 28 26.62 10.38 -22.32
N PHE A 29 26.24 11.67 -22.31
CA PHE A 29 24.90 12.12 -21.90
C PHE A 29 23.82 11.56 -22.83
N ALA A 30 23.96 11.71 -24.14
CA ALA A 30 22.98 11.23 -25.12
C ALA A 30 22.74 9.71 -25.00
N GLN A 31 23.79 8.91 -24.78
CA GLN A 31 23.66 7.47 -24.56
C GLN A 31 22.92 7.14 -23.25
N GLN A 32 23.19 7.90 -22.18
CA GLN A 32 22.51 7.71 -20.91
C GLN A 32 21.03 8.15 -21.00
N ALA A 33 20.76 9.24 -21.71
CA ALA A 33 19.42 9.76 -21.96
C ALA A 33 18.57 8.74 -22.76
N GLU A 34 19.13 8.16 -23.83
CA GLU A 34 18.47 7.13 -24.63
C GLU A 34 18.20 5.85 -23.83
N ARG A 35 19.16 5.44 -22.98
CA ARG A 35 19.00 4.25 -22.13
C ARG A 35 17.79 4.38 -21.18
N LEU A 36 17.48 5.60 -20.74
CA LEU A 36 16.41 5.91 -19.79
C LEU A 36 15.15 6.49 -20.47
N ALA A 37 15.16 6.65 -21.78
CA ALA A 37 14.06 7.20 -22.57
C ALA A 37 12.84 6.27 -22.64
N GLN A 38 11.69 6.84 -23.02
CA GLN A 38 10.49 6.04 -23.32
C GLN A 38 10.71 5.20 -24.58
N PHE A 39 11.20 5.83 -25.64
CA PHE A 39 11.49 5.26 -26.96
C PHE A 39 12.92 5.58 -27.41
N SER A 40 13.47 4.78 -28.32
CA SER A 40 14.74 5.15 -28.98
C SER A 40 14.47 6.23 -30.04
N PRO A 41 15.48 7.03 -30.45
CA PRO A 41 15.30 8.07 -31.47
C PRO A 41 14.74 7.57 -32.81
N THR A 42 14.97 6.29 -33.14
CA THR A 42 14.42 5.65 -34.35
C THR A 42 12.94 5.28 -34.25
N GLN A 43 12.37 5.32 -33.05
CA GLN A 43 10.98 4.98 -32.74
C GLN A 43 10.12 6.23 -32.50
N GLU A 44 10.76 7.38 -32.30
CA GLU A 44 10.10 8.68 -32.18
C GLU A 44 9.59 9.13 -33.55
N ASP A 45 8.45 9.82 -33.55
CA ASP A 45 7.81 10.41 -34.71
C ASP A 45 7.37 11.85 -34.41
N ASP A 46 6.94 12.58 -35.44
CA ASP A 46 6.49 13.98 -35.30
C ASP A 46 5.32 14.16 -34.31
N GLY A 47 4.57 13.07 -34.00
CA GLY A 47 3.43 13.10 -33.09
C GLY A 47 3.79 12.81 -31.63
N THR A 48 4.83 12.03 -31.38
CA THR A 48 5.35 11.71 -30.04
C THR A 48 6.32 12.77 -29.53
N GLY A 49 7.04 13.44 -30.43
CA GLY A 49 8.12 14.35 -30.04
C GLY A 49 9.29 13.59 -29.42
N SER A 50 10.23 14.33 -28.80
CA SER A 50 11.36 13.70 -28.14
C SER A 50 10.94 13.14 -26.79
N THR A 51 11.23 11.86 -26.57
CA THR A 51 10.92 11.13 -25.33
C THR A 51 12.19 10.76 -24.56
N GLN A 52 13.30 11.43 -24.89
CA GLN A 52 14.60 11.25 -24.27
C GLN A 52 14.57 11.73 -22.81
N ALA A 53 15.29 11.02 -21.95
CA ALA A 53 15.40 11.41 -20.55
C ALA A 53 16.24 12.68 -20.42
N ILE A 54 15.66 13.73 -19.83
CA ILE A 54 16.37 15.00 -19.58
C ILE A 54 16.94 15.01 -18.17
N GLU A 55 16.12 14.67 -17.18
CA GLU A 55 16.46 14.85 -15.77
C GLU A 55 15.89 13.71 -14.93
N ALA A 56 16.61 13.32 -13.88
CA ALA A 56 16.07 12.52 -12.80
C ALA A 56 15.64 13.42 -11.63
N LYS A 57 14.33 13.57 -11.44
CA LYS A 57 13.71 14.30 -10.33
C LYS A 57 13.58 13.43 -9.09
N PHE A 58 14.21 13.82 -7.99
CA PHE A 58 14.16 13.08 -6.73
C PHE A 58 12.91 13.44 -5.93
N ILE A 59 11.88 12.59 -5.96
CA ILE A 59 10.67 12.75 -5.13
C ILE A 59 10.99 12.51 -3.65
N THR A 60 11.80 11.49 -3.40
CA THR A 60 12.50 11.30 -2.13
C THR A 60 13.99 11.09 -2.44
N PRO A 61 14.88 11.11 -1.43
CA PRO A 61 16.29 10.77 -1.64
C PRO A 61 16.55 9.41 -2.30
N LEU A 62 15.55 8.51 -2.31
CA LEU A 62 15.66 7.14 -2.80
C LEU A 62 14.77 6.80 -3.99
N ASP A 63 13.92 7.73 -4.39
CA ASP A 63 12.90 7.49 -5.41
C ASP A 63 13.02 8.56 -6.52
N PRO A 64 14.05 8.46 -7.39
CA PRO A 64 14.19 9.33 -8.54
C PRO A 64 13.26 8.91 -9.67
N VAL A 65 12.52 9.87 -10.21
CA VAL A 65 11.61 9.75 -11.36
C VAL A 65 12.27 10.39 -12.57
N VAL A 66 12.25 9.72 -13.72
CA VAL A 66 12.82 10.26 -14.95
C VAL A 66 11.79 11.16 -15.63
N GLU A 67 12.19 12.40 -15.93
CA GLU A 67 11.42 13.33 -16.76
C GLU A 67 11.93 13.27 -18.20
N THR A 68 10.99 13.10 -19.13
CA THR A 68 11.23 13.04 -20.56
C THR A 68 11.07 14.41 -21.21
N ALA A 69 11.64 14.60 -22.40
CA ALA A 69 11.67 15.90 -23.07
C ALA A 69 10.29 16.48 -23.47
N ASP A 70 9.30 15.62 -23.63
CA ASP A 70 7.89 15.96 -23.83
C ASP A 70 7.15 16.32 -22.53
N GLY A 71 7.86 16.36 -21.38
CA GLY A 71 7.28 16.62 -20.06
C GLY A 71 6.62 15.40 -19.41
N GLY A 72 6.71 14.24 -20.06
CA GLY A 72 6.30 12.97 -19.49
C GLY A 72 7.17 12.54 -18.31
N ARG A 73 6.67 11.60 -17.51
CA ARG A 73 7.39 11.02 -16.37
C ARG A 73 7.36 9.51 -16.43
N LEU A 74 8.50 8.89 -16.18
CA LEU A 74 8.67 7.43 -16.15
C LEU A 74 8.91 6.93 -14.72
N PRO A 75 8.57 5.66 -14.44
CA PRO A 75 8.77 5.05 -13.12
C PRO A 75 10.19 5.11 -12.59
N THR A 76 10.33 4.89 -11.28
CA THR A 76 11.59 5.05 -10.56
C THR A 76 12.73 4.20 -11.10
N ILE A 77 13.93 4.76 -11.10
CA ILE A 77 15.18 4.08 -11.47
C ILE A 77 16.15 3.97 -10.27
N PRO A 78 17.18 3.12 -10.32
CA PRO A 78 18.24 3.11 -9.33
C PRO A 78 18.89 4.48 -9.18
N VAL A 79 19.22 4.83 -7.93
CA VAL A 79 19.80 6.13 -7.58
C VAL A 79 21.10 6.37 -8.32
N GLU A 80 21.92 5.33 -8.55
CA GLU A 80 23.19 5.45 -9.26
C GLU A 80 22.99 5.91 -10.72
N GLU A 81 21.97 5.40 -11.40
CA GLU A 81 21.65 5.76 -12.78
C GLU A 81 21.08 7.19 -12.87
N ALA A 82 20.28 7.59 -11.87
CA ALA A 82 19.73 8.94 -11.75
C ALA A 82 20.82 10.00 -11.50
N VAL A 83 21.73 9.73 -10.56
CA VAL A 83 22.87 10.63 -10.27
C VAL A 83 23.77 10.73 -11.48
N LYS A 84 24.02 9.62 -12.19
CA LYS A 84 24.80 9.62 -13.43
C LYS A 84 24.17 10.48 -14.52
N LEU A 85 22.85 10.36 -14.74
CA LEU A 85 22.13 11.18 -15.73
C LEU A 85 22.27 12.68 -15.42
N ASN A 86 22.00 13.08 -14.17
CA ASN A 86 22.08 14.49 -13.78
C ASN A 86 23.51 15.04 -13.81
N ALA A 87 24.51 14.23 -13.44
CA ALA A 87 25.92 14.62 -13.53
C ALA A 87 26.34 14.86 -14.99
N LEU A 88 26.02 13.95 -15.89
CA LEU A 88 26.31 14.09 -17.32
C LEU A 88 25.59 15.29 -17.93
N ARG A 89 24.35 15.58 -17.50
CA ARG A 89 23.64 16.80 -17.91
C ARG A 89 24.37 18.06 -17.45
N ASN A 90 24.75 18.13 -16.18
CA ASN A 90 25.43 19.31 -15.62
C ASN A 90 26.77 19.58 -16.32
N ASP A 91 27.50 18.53 -16.67
CA ASP A 91 28.73 18.59 -17.44
C ASP A 91 28.50 19.22 -18.83
N VAL A 92 27.42 18.85 -19.51
CA VAL A 92 27.04 19.40 -20.83
C VAL A 92 26.51 20.83 -20.73
N ASP A 93 25.68 21.13 -19.74
CA ASP A 93 25.07 22.45 -19.54
C ASP A 93 26.08 23.49 -18.98
N GLY A 94 27.28 23.06 -18.59
CA GLY A 94 28.33 23.92 -18.01
C GLY A 94 27.93 24.52 -16.66
N THR A 95 26.95 23.94 -15.98
CA THR A 95 26.42 24.42 -14.69
C THR A 95 27.07 23.69 -13.52
N GLU A 96 27.72 24.43 -12.61
CA GLU A 96 28.06 23.90 -11.28
C GLU A 96 26.76 23.57 -10.53
N ALA A 97 26.60 22.31 -10.12
CA ALA A 97 25.37 21.78 -9.58
C ALA A 97 24.78 22.61 -8.41
N PRO A 98 23.45 22.79 -8.33
CA PRO A 98 22.81 23.02 -7.04
C PRO A 98 23.14 21.82 -6.13
N SER A 99 23.66 22.11 -4.94
CA SER A 99 24.28 21.17 -4.01
C SER A 99 23.33 20.18 -3.30
N SER A 100 22.19 19.80 -3.88
CA SER A 100 21.31 18.82 -3.25
C SER A 100 21.66 17.40 -3.72
N GLN A 101 22.86 16.94 -3.41
CA GLN A 101 23.06 15.49 -3.27
C GLN A 101 22.09 15.00 -2.21
N PRO A 102 21.39 13.86 -2.41
CA PRO A 102 20.52 13.34 -1.38
C PRO A 102 21.38 12.98 -0.16
N VAL A 103 21.27 13.79 0.90
CA VAL A 103 21.81 13.46 2.21
C VAL A 103 20.95 12.31 2.74
N GLY A 104 21.38 11.08 2.48
CA GLY A 104 20.80 9.90 3.09
C GLY A 104 20.89 10.01 4.61
N ALA A 105 19.77 9.83 5.31
CA ALA A 105 19.77 9.75 6.75
C ALA A 105 20.38 8.39 7.16
N ILE A 106 21.57 8.43 7.74
CA ILE A 106 22.26 7.25 8.27
C ILE A 106 21.81 6.99 9.71
N ARG A 107 21.33 5.77 9.98
CA ARG A 107 21.16 5.20 11.33
C ARG A 107 22.37 4.32 11.67
N PRO A 108 23.34 4.78 12.46
CA PRO A 108 24.39 3.91 13.00
C PRO A 108 23.80 2.96 14.05
N SER A 109 23.92 1.65 13.82
CA SER A 109 23.64 0.59 14.79
C SER A 109 24.72 0.52 15.87
N LYS A 110 24.39 -0.08 17.03
CA LYS A 110 25.34 -0.28 18.15
C LYS A 110 26.59 -1.10 17.76
N ASP A 111 26.51 -1.88 16.68
CA ASP A 111 27.59 -2.75 16.20
C ASP A 111 28.47 -2.10 15.11
N GLY A 112 28.26 -0.81 14.81
CA GLY A 112 28.99 -0.08 13.76
C GLY A 112 28.42 -0.26 12.35
N THR A 113 27.33 -1.02 12.18
CA THR A 113 26.61 -1.14 10.90
C THR A 113 25.68 0.06 10.68
N ALA A 114 25.79 0.71 9.51
CA ALA A 114 24.86 1.76 9.09
C ALA A 114 23.58 1.14 8.50
N HIS A 115 22.42 1.64 8.92
CA HIS A 115 21.14 1.42 8.28
C HIS A 115 20.70 2.72 7.60
N GLY A 116 20.19 2.65 6.38
CA GLY A 116 20.06 3.79 5.47
C GLY A 116 21.01 3.65 4.29
N THR A 117 20.81 4.45 3.25
CA THR A 117 21.59 4.41 2.00
C THR A 117 22.68 5.47 2.00
N CYS A 118 23.90 5.04 1.72
CA CYS A 118 25.05 5.90 1.45
C CYS A 118 25.08 6.15 -0.06
N LEU A 119 25.12 7.40 -0.49
CA LEU A 119 25.93 7.74 -1.65
C LEU A 119 27.37 7.92 -1.14
N PRO A 120 28.38 7.31 -1.77
CA PRO A 120 29.77 7.55 -1.36
C PRO A 120 30.07 9.07 -1.42
N PRO A 121 30.83 9.63 -0.47
CA PRO A 121 31.37 10.96 -0.64
C PRO A 121 32.24 10.99 -1.90
N SER A 122 32.00 11.99 -2.75
CA SER A 122 32.81 12.27 -3.94
C SER A 122 34.23 12.64 -3.52
N SER A 123 35.13 11.65 -3.39
CA SER A 123 36.60 11.83 -3.42
C SER A 123 37.39 10.51 -3.24
N ALA A 124 36.98 9.39 -3.85
CA ALA A 124 37.85 8.20 -3.90
C ALA A 124 37.70 7.46 -5.24
N PRO A 125 38.77 7.30 -6.04
CA PRO A 125 38.70 6.52 -7.26
C PRO A 125 38.46 5.04 -6.91
N PRO A 126 37.65 4.31 -7.69
CA PRO A 126 37.34 2.92 -7.40
C PRO A 126 38.60 2.06 -7.58
N GLN A 127 39.13 1.55 -6.46
CA GLN A 127 40.08 0.44 -6.51
C GLN A 127 39.30 -0.87 -6.59
N GLY A 128 39.36 -1.48 -7.78
CA GLY A 128 39.23 -2.92 -7.97
C GLY A 128 37.84 -3.54 -7.74
N SER A 129 36.96 -3.42 -8.73
CA SER A 129 35.96 -4.45 -9.01
C SER A 129 36.08 -4.85 -10.47
N GLU A 130 36.33 -6.14 -10.69
CA GLU A 130 36.57 -6.77 -11.97
C GLU A 130 35.53 -6.39 -13.04
N HIS A 131 36.01 -6.20 -14.27
CA HIS A 131 35.21 -6.03 -15.48
C HIS A 131 34.05 -7.05 -15.56
N GLN A 132 32.82 -6.59 -15.31
CA GLN A 132 31.66 -7.14 -15.99
C GLN A 132 31.38 -6.24 -17.19
N THR A 133 31.45 -6.84 -18.38
CA THR A 133 31.24 -6.17 -19.66
C THR A 133 29.80 -5.68 -19.77
N ASP A 134 29.59 -4.42 -19.38
CA ASP A 134 28.39 -3.63 -19.63
C ASP A 134 28.21 -3.41 -21.14
N THR A 135 27.37 -4.24 -21.74
CA THR A 135 26.86 -4.04 -23.10
C THR A 135 25.35 -3.83 -23.05
N PRO A 136 24.76 -2.99 -23.92
CA PRO A 136 23.31 -2.78 -24.01
C PRO A 136 22.46 -4.04 -24.34
N GLY A 137 23.06 -5.23 -24.35
CA GLY A 137 22.49 -6.50 -24.80
C GLY A 137 22.43 -7.61 -23.75
N ALA A 138 22.53 -7.30 -22.45
CA ALA A 138 22.40 -8.33 -21.41
C ALA A 138 21.02 -9.03 -21.46
N PRO A 139 20.93 -10.36 -21.39
CA PRO A 139 19.67 -11.10 -21.37
C PRO A 139 18.73 -10.62 -20.26
N LEU A 140 17.40 -10.60 -20.47
CA LEU A 140 16.41 -10.21 -19.43
C LEU A 140 16.54 -10.98 -18.09
N ARG A 141 17.18 -12.16 -18.11
CA ARG A 141 17.50 -12.96 -16.91
C ARG A 141 18.62 -12.34 -16.05
N GLU A 142 19.47 -11.51 -16.66
CA GLU A 142 20.67 -10.88 -16.09
C GLU A 142 20.48 -9.39 -15.77
N ALA A 143 19.25 -8.87 -15.79
CA ALA A 143 18.93 -7.58 -15.17
C ALA A 143 19.10 -7.69 -13.63
N ILE A 144 20.36 -7.67 -13.21
CA ILE A 144 20.84 -7.75 -11.83
C ILE A 144 20.74 -6.33 -11.24
N PRO A 145 20.11 -6.16 -10.07
CA PRO A 145 20.06 -4.86 -9.42
C PRO A 145 21.47 -4.44 -8.96
N PRO A 146 21.87 -3.15 -9.09
CA PRO A 146 23.15 -2.68 -8.58
C PRO A 146 23.22 -2.93 -7.06
N SER A 147 24.27 -3.64 -6.62
CA SER A 147 24.42 -4.07 -5.24
C SER A 147 25.02 -2.97 -4.38
N SER A 148 24.22 -1.96 -4.00
CA SER A 148 24.59 -0.99 -2.97
C SER A 148 23.38 -0.47 -2.15
N THR A 149 22.43 -1.33 -1.75
CA THR A 149 21.12 -0.84 -1.26
C THR A 149 20.58 -1.46 0.04
N ASN A 150 19.62 -0.73 0.62
CA ASN A 150 18.91 -1.03 1.86
C ASN A 150 18.30 -2.45 1.84
N PRO A 151 18.57 -3.30 2.86
CA PRO A 151 18.13 -4.70 2.88
C PRO A 151 16.60 -4.90 2.94
N LEU A 152 15.83 -3.83 3.17
CA LEU A 152 14.36 -3.85 3.20
C LEU A 152 13.75 -3.58 1.81
N PHE A 153 14.44 -2.82 0.97
CA PHE A 153 13.95 -2.38 -0.34
C PHE A 153 15.08 -2.48 -1.36
N PRO A 154 15.28 -3.68 -1.96
CA PRO A 154 16.27 -3.88 -3.00
C PRO A 154 15.91 -3.04 -4.23
N PRO A 155 16.89 -2.76 -5.11
CA PRO A 155 16.66 -1.95 -6.29
C PRO A 155 15.67 -2.65 -7.21
N LEU A 156 14.82 -1.84 -7.83
CA LEU A 156 13.90 -2.30 -8.85
C LEU A 156 14.67 -2.60 -10.14
N PRO A 157 14.20 -3.59 -10.95
CA PRO A 157 14.81 -3.84 -12.25
C PRO A 157 14.65 -2.64 -13.19
N VAL A 158 15.69 -2.33 -13.94
CA VAL A 158 15.68 -1.27 -14.96
C VAL A 158 15.38 -1.86 -16.32
N TYR A 159 14.45 -1.21 -17.03
CA TYR A 159 14.18 -1.53 -18.42
C TYR A 159 14.32 -0.27 -19.28
N GLY A 160 15.28 -0.23 -20.20
CA GLY A 160 15.32 0.78 -21.28
C GLY A 160 14.22 0.62 -22.35
N PRO A 161 14.32 1.36 -23.47
CA PRO A 161 13.29 1.39 -24.51
C PRO A 161 13.02 0.03 -25.18
N PRO A 162 11.85 -0.15 -25.80
CA PRO A 162 11.44 -1.43 -26.37
C PRO A 162 12.18 -1.72 -27.68
N THR A 163 13.17 -2.62 -27.68
CA THR A 163 13.76 -3.14 -28.93
C THR A 163 13.00 -4.36 -29.44
N PHE A 164 13.13 -4.69 -30.73
CA PHE A 164 12.47 -5.88 -31.31
C PHE A 164 12.83 -7.16 -30.55
N MET A 165 14.13 -7.40 -30.32
CA MET A 165 14.61 -8.59 -29.60
C MET A 165 14.09 -8.62 -28.16
N ARG A 166 14.11 -7.49 -27.46
CA ARG A 166 13.58 -7.41 -26.10
C ARG A 166 12.08 -7.65 -26.05
N THR A 167 11.34 -7.14 -27.01
CA THR A 167 9.89 -7.32 -27.13
C THR A 167 9.55 -8.80 -27.30
N VAL A 168 10.28 -9.52 -28.17
CA VAL A 168 10.15 -10.96 -28.34
C VAL A 168 10.51 -11.71 -27.05
N GLN A 169 11.60 -11.32 -26.37
CA GLN A 169 11.97 -11.92 -25.10
C GLN A 169 10.91 -11.68 -24.01
N CYS A 170 10.39 -10.46 -23.87
CA CYS A 170 9.33 -10.12 -22.92
C CYS A 170 8.06 -10.92 -23.21
N TRP A 171 7.70 -11.08 -24.49
CA TRP A 171 6.57 -11.90 -24.90
C TRP A 171 6.77 -13.37 -24.50
N LEU A 172 7.95 -13.94 -24.76
CA LEU A 172 8.28 -15.31 -24.34
C LEU A 172 8.22 -15.48 -22.81
N PHE A 173 8.78 -14.53 -22.05
CA PHE A 173 8.71 -14.52 -20.58
C PHE A 173 7.27 -14.46 -20.09
N ARG A 174 6.41 -13.64 -20.71
CA ARG A 174 4.98 -13.57 -20.39
C ARG A 174 4.27 -14.90 -20.68
N MET A 175 4.58 -15.56 -21.79
CA MET A 175 3.99 -16.86 -22.10
C MET A 175 4.41 -17.94 -21.09
N ILE A 176 5.70 -18.02 -20.78
CA ILE A 176 6.24 -19.00 -19.82
C ILE A 176 5.66 -18.74 -18.42
N SER A 177 5.72 -17.51 -17.93
CA SER A 177 5.18 -17.16 -16.61
C SER A 177 3.67 -17.34 -16.53
N SER A 178 2.92 -17.08 -17.60
CA SER A 178 1.47 -17.35 -17.62
C SER A 178 1.17 -18.83 -17.43
N VAL A 179 1.94 -19.72 -18.07
CA VAL A 179 1.78 -21.17 -17.92
C VAL A 179 2.21 -21.63 -16.51
N LEU A 180 3.37 -21.20 -16.03
CA LEU A 180 3.88 -21.61 -14.72
C LEU A 180 3.01 -21.08 -13.57
N SER A 181 2.58 -19.83 -13.64
CA SER A 181 1.66 -19.23 -12.66
C SER A 181 0.27 -19.86 -12.71
N LEU A 182 -0.20 -20.33 -13.88
CA LEU A 182 -1.43 -21.12 -13.96
C LEU A 182 -1.30 -22.44 -13.19
N TYR A 183 -0.23 -23.20 -13.41
CA TYR A 183 0.00 -24.43 -12.66
C TYR A 183 0.08 -24.19 -11.15
N PHE A 184 0.76 -23.10 -10.76
CA PHE A 184 0.81 -22.67 -9.37
C PHE A 184 -0.60 -22.38 -8.82
N LEU A 185 -1.40 -21.59 -9.53
CA LEU A 185 -2.76 -21.24 -9.13
C LEU A 185 -3.66 -22.49 -9.03
N LEU A 186 -3.60 -23.38 -10.01
CA LEU A 186 -4.35 -24.64 -10.02
C LEU A 186 -3.96 -25.54 -8.85
N ALA A 187 -2.68 -25.60 -8.47
CA ALA A 187 -2.22 -26.36 -7.31
C ALA A 187 -2.80 -25.80 -6.01
N ILE A 188 -2.86 -24.47 -5.85
CA ILE A 188 -3.48 -23.82 -4.69
C ILE A 188 -4.98 -24.09 -4.65
N VAL A 189 -5.68 -23.95 -5.79
CA VAL A 189 -7.12 -24.24 -5.89
C VAL A 189 -7.41 -25.72 -5.58
N ALA A 190 -6.61 -26.64 -6.09
CA ALA A 190 -6.73 -28.07 -5.80
C ALA A 190 -6.53 -28.34 -4.29
N GLY A 191 -5.51 -27.74 -3.67
CA GLY A 191 -5.28 -27.82 -2.23
C GLY A 191 -6.47 -27.32 -1.41
N ALA A 192 -7.03 -26.16 -1.79
CA ALA A 192 -8.21 -25.59 -1.15
C ALA A 192 -9.46 -26.47 -1.29
N ILE A 193 -9.68 -27.05 -2.49
CA ILE A 193 -10.79 -27.99 -2.71
C ILE A 193 -10.63 -29.22 -1.81
N VAL A 194 -9.45 -29.84 -1.79
CA VAL A 194 -9.17 -31.02 -0.96
C VAL A 194 -9.41 -30.73 0.53
N GLU A 195 -8.94 -29.57 1.05
CA GLU A 195 -9.19 -29.19 2.44
C GLU A 195 -10.69 -28.96 2.73
N SER A 196 -11.46 -28.50 1.73
CA SER A 196 -12.89 -28.26 1.89
C SER A 196 -13.73 -29.55 1.93
N VAL A 197 -13.24 -30.66 1.35
CA VAL A 197 -13.99 -31.93 1.20
C VAL A 197 -14.52 -32.49 2.54
N PRO A 198 -13.70 -32.63 3.61
CA PRO A 198 -14.21 -33.12 4.90
C PRO A 198 -15.32 -32.24 5.48
N ARG A 199 -15.23 -30.91 5.32
CA ARG A 199 -16.26 -29.96 5.77
C ARG A 199 -17.55 -30.14 4.97
N ILE A 200 -17.43 -30.33 3.65
CA ILE A 200 -18.57 -30.58 2.76
C ILE A 200 -19.26 -31.91 3.12
N LEU A 201 -18.49 -33.00 3.29
CA LEU A 201 -19.01 -34.32 3.66
C LEU A 201 -19.70 -34.30 5.03
N LYS A 202 -19.11 -33.61 6.02
CA LYS A 202 -19.73 -33.41 7.34
C LYS A 202 -21.05 -32.65 7.23
N ASN A 203 -21.11 -31.59 6.42
CA ASN A 203 -22.35 -30.84 6.19
C ASN A 203 -23.40 -31.67 5.44
N ALA A 204 -23.00 -32.49 4.48
CA ALA A 204 -23.87 -33.41 3.78
C ALA A 204 -24.45 -34.49 4.71
N SER A 205 -23.62 -35.07 5.59
CA SER A 205 -24.04 -36.02 6.62
C SER A 205 -25.06 -35.40 7.59
N ILE A 206 -24.83 -34.16 8.04
CA ILE A 206 -25.79 -33.44 8.92
C ILE A 206 -27.11 -33.21 8.18
N ARG A 207 -27.08 -32.81 6.91
CA ARG A 207 -28.29 -32.65 6.09
C ARG A 207 -29.04 -33.97 5.89
N ALA A 208 -28.32 -35.08 5.72
CA ALA A 208 -28.93 -36.42 5.65
C ALA A 208 -29.67 -36.81 6.94
N THR A 209 -29.29 -36.22 8.09
CA THR A 209 -30.03 -36.35 9.36
C THR A 209 -31.17 -35.33 9.54
N PHE A 210 -31.61 -34.65 8.47
CA PHE A 210 -32.61 -33.57 8.48
C PHE A 210 -32.28 -32.40 9.42
N ARG A 211 -31.01 -32.20 9.75
CA ARG A 211 -30.53 -31.08 10.55
C ARG A 211 -29.93 -30.01 9.64
N ASP A 212 -30.19 -28.74 9.95
CA ASP A 212 -29.54 -27.63 9.24
C ASP A 212 -28.11 -27.42 9.78
N PRO A 213 -27.06 -27.62 8.97
CA PRO A 213 -25.68 -27.39 9.40
C PRO A 213 -25.41 -25.92 9.74
N LYS A 214 -26.19 -24.97 9.21
CA LYS A 214 -26.00 -23.53 9.45
C LYS A 214 -26.34 -23.11 10.88
N LYS A 215 -27.20 -23.84 11.60
CA LYS A 215 -27.57 -23.57 13.01
C LYS A 215 -26.39 -23.59 13.99
N ARG A 216 -25.23 -24.11 13.58
CA ARG A 216 -24.01 -24.12 14.38
C ARG A 216 -23.24 -22.80 14.35
N ARG A 217 -23.59 -21.88 13.45
CA ARG A 217 -22.93 -20.58 13.34
C ARG A 217 -23.35 -19.67 14.50
N PRO A 218 -22.42 -18.87 15.07
CA PRO A 218 -22.73 -17.99 16.20
C PRO A 218 -23.83 -16.96 15.89
N PHE A 219 -23.88 -16.44 14.66
CA PHE A 219 -24.80 -15.38 14.24
C PHE A 219 -25.98 -15.89 13.40
N TYR A 220 -26.33 -17.18 13.49
CA TYR A 220 -27.33 -17.79 12.61
C TYR A 220 -28.70 -17.08 12.61
N GLU A 221 -29.22 -16.70 13.78
CA GLU A 221 -30.51 -16.02 13.88
C GLU A 221 -30.46 -14.60 13.29
N GLU A 222 -29.35 -13.89 13.48
CA GLU A 222 -29.14 -12.55 12.90
C GLU A 222 -28.99 -12.64 11.37
N GLU A 223 -28.20 -13.58 10.85
CA GLU A 223 -28.09 -13.83 9.41
C GLU A 223 -29.46 -14.15 8.78
N LYS A 224 -30.29 -14.93 9.48
CA LYS A 224 -31.64 -15.27 9.03
C LYS A 224 -32.56 -14.04 9.02
N LYS A 225 -32.52 -13.22 10.06
CA LYS A 225 -33.26 -11.96 10.15
C LYS A 225 -32.87 -11.01 9.01
N ARG A 226 -31.58 -10.73 8.84
CA ARG A 226 -31.06 -9.85 7.77
C ARG A 226 -31.40 -10.38 6.38
N ALA A 227 -31.37 -11.70 6.17
CA ALA A 227 -31.80 -12.29 4.91
C ALA A 227 -33.30 -12.09 4.62
N GLN A 228 -34.16 -12.10 5.66
CA GLN A 228 -35.58 -11.80 5.51
C GLN A 228 -35.81 -10.32 5.21
N GLU A 229 -35.10 -9.42 5.90
CA GLU A 229 -35.16 -7.97 5.67
C GLU A 229 -34.73 -7.61 4.24
N ARG A 230 -33.61 -8.15 3.76
CA ARG A 230 -33.18 -7.97 2.36
C ARG A 230 -34.20 -8.48 1.36
N LYS A 231 -34.75 -9.68 1.58
CA LYS A 231 -35.78 -10.21 0.69
C LYS A 231 -37.02 -9.32 0.65
N ALA A 232 -37.46 -8.80 1.81
CA ALA A 232 -38.59 -7.89 1.88
C ALA A 232 -38.30 -6.56 1.17
N ALA A 233 -37.08 -6.03 1.29
CA ALA A 233 -36.62 -4.83 0.58
C ALA A 233 -36.60 -5.06 -0.94
N ASP A 234 -36.08 -6.20 -1.41
CA ASP A 234 -36.07 -6.58 -2.82
C ASP A 234 -37.49 -6.71 -3.39
N ASP A 235 -38.39 -7.39 -2.67
CA ASP A 235 -39.79 -7.53 -3.06
C ASP A 235 -40.53 -6.17 -3.09
N ALA A 236 -40.20 -5.27 -2.15
CA ALA A 236 -40.76 -3.91 -2.13
C ALA A 236 -40.27 -3.07 -3.32
N TRP A 237 -38.98 -3.15 -3.64
CA TRP A 237 -38.38 -2.47 -4.79
C TRP A 237 -39.02 -2.90 -6.12
N LEU A 238 -39.18 -4.22 -6.32
CA LEU A 238 -39.79 -4.77 -7.53
C LEU A 238 -41.25 -4.31 -7.70
N LYS A 239 -42.03 -4.29 -6.61
CA LYS A 239 -43.41 -3.76 -6.62
C LYS A 239 -43.44 -2.27 -7.00
N GLN A 240 -42.48 -1.48 -6.49
CA GLN A 240 -42.37 -0.06 -6.82
C GLN A 240 -42.07 0.14 -8.32
N GLN A 241 -41.13 -0.62 -8.89
CA GLN A 241 -40.83 -0.54 -10.32
C GLN A 241 -42.03 -0.90 -11.19
N GLN A 242 -42.78 -1.96 -10.83
CA GLN A 242 -44.00 -2.36 -11.54
C GLN A 242 -45.09 -1.27 -11.50
N SER A 243 -45.24 -0.59 -10.35
CA SER A 243 -46.19 0.52 -10.21
C SER A 243 -45.79 1.76 -11.02
N LYS A 244 -44.50 2.06 -11.17
CA LYS A 244 -44.02 3.16 -12.04
C LYS A 244 -44.23 2.87 -13.52
N GLY A 245 -44.14 1.59 -13.94
CA GLY A 245 -44.35 1.16 -15.32
C GLY A 245 -45.82 1.06 -15.76
N THR A 246 -46.78 1.19 -14.84
CA THR A 246 -48.23 1.03 -15.11
C THR A 246 -49.03 2.34 -15.08
N ASN A 247 -48.38 3.48 -15.35
CA ASN A 247 -49.06 4.77 -15.55
C ASN A 247 -49.88 4.77 -16.85
N THR A 248 -51.11 4.27 -16.75
CA THR A 248 -52.22 4.68 -17.63
C THR A 248 -52.65 6.10 -17.25
N PRO A 249 -53.14 6.93 -18.21
CA PRO A 249 -53.61 8.29 -17.92
C PRO A 249 -54.97 8.22 -17.25
N SER A 250 -54.99 7.89 -15.96
CA SER A 250 -56.16 7.94 -15.10
C SER A 250 -55.74 8.60 -13.80
N GLY A 251 -56.30 9.77 -13.54
CA GLY A 251 -55.91 10.70 -12.48
C GLY A 251 -56.20 10.24 -11.05
N GLU A 252 -55.83 9.01 -10.70
CA GLU A 252 -55.76 8.59 -9.30
C GLU A 252 -54.32 8.75 -8.82
N LYS A 253 -54.12 9.75 -7.96
CA LYS A 253 -52.90 9.94 -7.18
C LYS A 253 -52.62 8.64 -6.41
N GLY A 254 -51.77 7.79 -6.96
CA GLY A 254 -51.18 6.68 -6.25
C GLY A 254 -50.60 7.21 -4.94
N LYS A 255 -50.95 6.56 -3.83
CA LYS A 255 -50.44 6.90 -2.50
C LYS A 255 -48.91 6.79 -2.53
N SER A 256 -48.24 7.91 -2.78
CA SER A 256 -46.83 8.11 -2.47
C SER A 256 -46.68 8.08 -0.94
N ILE A 257 -46.26 6.94 -0.42
CA ILE A 257 -45.71 6.83 0.94
C ILE A 257 -44.44 7.72 0.97
N PRO A 258 -44.16 8.45 2.07
CA PRO A 258 -43.48 9.74 2.00
C PRO A 258 -42.06 9.65 1.43
N GLN A 259 -41.72 10.55 0.51
CA GLN A 259 -40.35 10.81 0.05
C GLN A 259 -39.52 11.59 1.09
N ASP A 260 -39.79 11.37 2.38
CA ASP A 260 -39.34 12.22 3.49
C ASP A 260 -38.07 11.68 4.18
N GLY A 261 -37.48 10.57 3.70
CA GLY A 261 -36.19 10.08 4.20
C GLY A 261 -35.03 10.84 3.57
N GLU A 262 -34.02 11.22 4.36
CA GLU A 262 -32.81 11.96 3.91
C GLU A 262 -32.06 11.21 2.79
N PHE A 263 -31.93 9.88 2.92
CA PHE A 263 -31.27 8.99 1.97
C PHE A 263 -32.30 8.04 1.33
N VAL A 264 -32.65 8.29 0.06
CA VAL A 264 -33.63 7.48 -0.68
C VAL A 264 -32.91 6.62 -1.72
N PRO A 265 -32.99 5.28 -1.63
CA PRO A 265 -32.39 4.41 -2.64
C PRO A 265 -32.90 4.67 -4.05
N THR A 266 -31.98 4.75 -5.00
CA THR A 266 -32.23 4.88 -6.43
C THR A 266 -31.97 3.59 -7.20
N GLU A 267 -31.32 2.62 -6.55
CA GLU A 267 -31.12 1.25 -7.01
C GLU A 267 -31.61 0.26 -5.96
N GLY A 268 -31.90 -0.98 -6.36
CA GLY A 268 -32.40 -2.01 -5.45
C GLY A 268 -32.75 -3.32 -6.15
N GLY A 269 -33.37 -4.23 -5.41
CA GLY A 269 -33.72 -5.56 -5.91
C GLY A 269 -32.57 -6.57 -5.82
N PRO A 270 -32.72 -7.75 -6.43
CA PRO A 270 -31.73 -8.83 -6.34
C PRO A 270 -30.33 -8.36 -6.73
N ASP A 271 -29.32 -8.75 -5.93
CA ASP A 271 -27.93 -8.31 -6.12
C ASP A 271 -27.29 -8.97 -7.37
N PRO A 272 -26.92 -8.19 -8.40
CA PRO A 272 -26.28 -8.71 -9.61
C PRO A 272 -24.78 -9.02 -9.42
N LEU A 273 -24.18 -8.69 -8.27
CA LEU A 273 -22.75 -8.87 -7.99
C LEU A 273 -21.83 -8.11 -8.96
N VAL A 274 -22.18 -6.86 -9.27
CA VAL A 274 -21.36 -5.99 -10.13
C VAL A 274 -20.18 -5.39 -9.35
N VAL A 275 -19.15 -4.95 -10.08
CA VAL A 275 -17.98 -4.24 -9.54
C VAL A 275 -18.16 -2.75 -9.80
N ASP A 276 -19.14 -2.15 -9.13
CA ASP A 276 -19.50 -0.74 -9.25
C ASP A 276 -19.87 -0.19 -7.86
N VAL A 277 -19.04 0.72 -7.34
CA VAL A 277 -19.26 1.32 -6.01
C VAL A 277 -20.49 2.22 -6.04
N GLY A 278 -20.71 2.95 -7.14
CA GLY A 278 -21.88 3.79 -7.34
C GLY A 278 -23.17 2.98 -7.31
N TYR A 279 -23.20 1.79 -7.91
CA TYR A 279 -24.36 0.90 -7.83
C TYR A 279 -24.73 0.56 -6.37
N TYR A 280 -23.75 0.16 -5.54
CA TYR A 280 -24.02 -0.15 -4.13
C TYR A 280 -24.30 1.10 -3.29
N ALA A 281 -23.71 2.25 -3.61
CA ALA A 281 -24.03 3.53 -2.99
C ALA A 281 -25.50 3.92 -3.24
N ARG A 282 -25.97 3.77 -4.48
CA ARG A 282 -27.36 4.02 -4.90
C ARG A 282 -28.38 3.10 -4.21
N ARG A 283 -27.98 1.89 -3.83
CA ARG A 283 -28.83 0.98 -3.02
C ARG A 283 -29.08 1.48 -1.60
N VAL A 284 -28.21 2.34 -1.07
CA VAL A 284 -28.36 2.94 0.25
C VAL A 284 -28.77 4.41 0.19
N GLY A 285 -29.09 4.94 -0.99
CA GLY A 285 -29.49 6.33 -1.18
C GLY A 285 -28.34 7.34 -1.17
N LEU A 286 -27.11 6.88 -1.40
CA LEU A 286 -25.95 7.70 -1.77
C LEU A 286 -25.71 7.57 -3.28
N ASP A 287 -24.72 8.27 -3.81
CA ASP A 287 -24.16 8.01 -5.13
C ASP A 287 -22.65 8.18 -5.10
N ALA A 288 -21.97 7.83 -6.20
CA ALA A 288 -20.52 7.90 -6.29
C ALA A 288 -20.06 8.47 -7.63
N GLU A 289 -18.91 9.15 -7.61
CA GLU A 289 -18.19 9.60 -8.80
C GLU A 289 -16.71 9.24 -8.72
N SER A 290 -16.07 9.10 -9.88
CA SER A 290 -14.65 8.75 -9.98
C SER A 290 -13.83 9.92 -10.53
N PHE A 291 -12.63 10.06 -9.99
CA PHE A 291 -11.59 11.01 -10.38
C PHE A 291 -10.35 10.25 -10.83
N ASP A 292 -9.71 10.72 -11.90
CA ASP A 292 -8.41 10.22 -12.34
C ASP A 292 -7.31 11.06 -11.66
N VAL A 293 -6.44 10.41 -10.90
CA VAL A 293 -5.34 11.05 -10.18
C VAL A 293 -4.01 10.62 -10.79
N GLN A 294 -3.24 11.58 -11.27
CA GLN A 294 -1.89 11.32 -11.77
C GLN A 294 -0.87 11.32 -10.62
N THR A 295 -0.04 10.30 -10.54
CA THR A 295 1.09 10.23 -9.60
C THR A 295 2.31 10.93 -10.16
N GLU A 296 3.27 11.28 -9.29
CA GLU A 296 4.53 11.91 -9.70
C GLU A 296 5.34 11.07 -10.69
N ASP A 297 5.14 9.75 -10.72
CA ASP A 297 5.78 8.81 -11.66
C ASP A 297 4.90 8.42 -12.86
N GLY A 298 3.77 9.10 -13.08
CA GLY A 298 2.98 8.98 -14.31
C GLY A 298 1.86 7.93 -14.31
N PHE A 299 1.63 7.22 -13.21
CA PHE A 299 0.47 6.34 -13.09
C PHE A 299 -0.82 7.16 -12.97
N ILE A 300 -1.90 6.64 -13.54
CA ILE A 300 -3.25 7.21 -13.37
C ILE A 300 -4.04 6.25 -12.49
N ILE A 301 -4.44 6.72 -11.32
CA ILE A 301 -5.11 5.93 -10.29
C ILE A 301 -6.50 6.51 -9.99
N GLU A 302 -7.45 5.62 -9.69
CA GLU A 302 -8.85 6.01 -9.45
C GLU A 302 -9.07 6.43 -7.98
N LEU A 303 -9.72 7.57 -7.81
CA LEU A 303 -10.23 8.06 -6.53
C LEU A 303 -11.76 8.19 -6.62
N ILE A 304 -12.49 7.54 -5.71
CA ILE A 304 -13.95 7.53 -5.72
C ILE A 304 -14.47 8.43 -4.59
N HIS A 305 -15.37 9.35 -4.92
CA HIS A 305 -16.05 10.21 -3.95
C HIS A 305 -17.48 9.75 -3.74
N LEU A 306 -17.90 9.59 -2.47
CA LEU A 306 -19.27 9.24 -2.09
C LEU A 306 -20.03 10.48 -1.65
N PHE A 307 -21.19 10.72 -2.27
CA PHE A 307 -21.98 11.90 -1.98
C PHE A 307 -23.48 11.60 -1.82
N ASN A 308 -24.20 12.54 -1.21
CA ASN A 308 -25.66 12.55 -1.22
C ASN A 308 -26.14 13.35 -2.44
N PRO A 309 -26.86 12.76 -3.40
CA PRO A 309 -27.35 13.46 -4.60
C PRO A 309 -28.24 14.68 -4.32
N ARG A 310 -28.79 14.81 -3.11
CA ARG A 310 -29.62 15.94 -2.71
C ARG A 310 -28.83 17.17 -2.28
N ASP A 311 -27.63 16.97 -1.73
CA ASP A 311 -26.85 18.03 -1.08
C ASP A 311 -25.56 18.37 -1.85
N TYR A 312 -25.20 17.56 -2.83
CA TYR A 312 -23.98 17.71 -3.63
C TYR A 312 -24.30 18.06 -5.08
N ARG A 313 -23.65 19.09 -5.60
CA ARG A 313 -23.73 19.43 -7.02
C ARG A 313 -22.52 18.86 -7.73
N GLN A 314 -22.75 17.90 -8.61
CA GLN A 314 -21.67 17.28 -9.34
C GLN A 314 -20.96 18.29 -10.25
N PRO A 315 -19.62 18.41 -10.18
CA PRO A 315 -18.87 19.19 -11.15
C PRO A 315 -18.94 18.54 -12.55
N PRO A 316 -18.73 19.31 -13.62
CA PRO A 316 -18.69 18.75 -14.97
C PRO A 316 -17.50 17.78 -15.12
N PRO A 317 -17.62 16.72 -15.96
CA PRO A 317 -16.60 15.67 -16.09
C PRO A 317 -15.19 16.17 -16.46
N GLU A 318 -15.08 17.35 -17.10
CA GLU A 318 -13.80 17.98 -17.42
C GLU A 318 -12.98 18.33 -16.17
N GLY A 319 -13.64 18.63 -15.05
CA GLY A 319 -12.98 18.91 -13.76
C GLY A 319 -12.43 17.65 -13.07
N HIS A 320 -12.77 16.45 -13.53
CA HIS A 320 -12.42 15.19 -12.85
C HIS A 320 -11.00 14.70 -13.17
N LYS A 321 -10.28 15.43 -14.03
CA LYS A 321 -8.87 15.15 -14.37
C LYS A 321 -7.97 16.15 -13.66
N MET A 322 -6.88 15.67 -13.09
CA MET A 322 -5.77 16.52 -12.66
C MET A 322 -4.67 16.45 -13.73
N ASP A 323 -4.34 17.58 -14.34
CA ASP A 323 -3.32 17.64 -15.40
C ASP A 323 -1.90 17.87 -14.84
N SER A 324 -1.71 17.84 -13.50
CA SER A 324 -0.40 18.04 -12.89
C SER A 324 0.07 16.80 -12.13
N PRO A 325 1.30 16.32 -12.38
CA PRO A 325 1.93 15.26 -11.60
C PRO A 325 2.45 15.72 -10.22
N ASP A 326 2.48 17.03 -9.95
CA ASP A 326 3.04 17.57 -8.72
C ASP A 326 1.99 17.64 -7.61
N VAL A 327 2.40 17.22 -6.41
CA VAL A 327 1.52 17.13 -5.24
C VAL A 327 1.63 18.37 -4.34
N PHE A 328 0.55 18.69 -3.64
CA PHE A 328 0.44 19.79 -2.68
C PHE A 328 0.77 21.18 -3.27
N THR A 329 0.54 21.37 -4.56
CA THR A 329 0.73 22.65 -5.27
C THR A 329 -0.23 23.74 -4.81
N SER A 330 -1.46 23.35 -4.43
CA SER A 330 -2.48 24.26 -3.90
C SER A 330 -2.33 24.42 -2.38
N GLN A 331 -2.22 25.66 -1.92
CA GLN A 331 -2.13 26.00 -0.50
C GLN A 331 -3.43 26.61 0.03
N PRO A 332 -3.70 26.50 1.35
CA PRO A 332 -4.84 27.15 1.99
C PRO A 332 -4.96 28.66 1.81
N ARG A 333 -3.90 29.33 1.35
CA ARG A 333 -3.85 30.77 1.09
C ARG A 333 -4.22 31.13 -0.35
N ASP A 334 -4.30 30.15 -1.25
CA ASP A 334 -4.62 30.39 -2.65
C ASP A 334 -6.11 30.73 -2.79
N SER A 335 -6.43 31.74 -3.59
CA SER A 335 -7.79 32.26 -3.71
C SER A 335 -8.82 31.21 -4.18
N GLY A 336 -8.38 30.18 -4.91
CA GLY A 336 -9.23 29.06 -5.36
C GLY A 336 -9.35 27.90 -4.37
N PHE A 337 -8.52 27.84 -3.30
CA PHE A 337 -8.56 26.73 -2.33
C PHE A 337 -9.83 26.75 -1.47
N ALA A 338 -10.40 27.93 -1.23
CA ALA A 338 -11.61 28.08 -0.42
C ALA A 338 -12.92 27.79 -1.19
N GLU A 339 -12.90 27.94 -2.53
CA GLU A 339 -14.04 27.78 -3.45
C GLU A 339 -14.26 26.32 -3.89
N ALA A 340 -13.37 25.40 -3.51
CA ALA A 340 -13.28 24.06 -4.10
C ALA A 340 -14.44 23.10 -3.79
N GLN A 341 -15.23 23.36 -2.74
CA GLN A 341 -16.33 22.45 -2.37
C GLN A 341 -17.65 22.82 -3.06
N PRO A 342 -18.26 21.93 -3.86
CA PRO A 342 -19.58 22.15 -4.44
C PRO A 342 -20.71 21.81 -3.43
N PHE A 343 -20.45 21.96 -2.14
CA PHE A 343 -21.47 21.98 -1.09
C PHE A 343 -21.94 23.42 -0.86
N PRO A 344 -23.24 23.65 -0.56
CA PRO A 344 -23.73 24.97 -0.18
C PRO A 344 -22.96 25.58 1.00
N ASP A 345 -22.85 26.91 1.02
CA ASP A 345 -22.20 27.66 2.11
C ASP A 345 -22.70 27.21 3.50
N GLY A 346 -21.77 26.85 4.38
CA GLY A 346 -22.07 26.37 5.74
C GLY A 346 -22.28 24.86 5.89
N GLN A 347 -22.18 24.06 4.81
CA GLN A 347 -22.36 22.60 4.83
C GLN A 347 -21.07 21.81 4.55
N LYS A 348 -19.88 22.41 4.75
CA LYS A 348 -18.60 21.71 4.53
C LYS A 348 -18.49 20.49 5.44
N LYS A 349 -18.35 19.31 4.83
CA LYS A 349 -18.15 18.03 5.52
C LYS A 349 -16.65 17.72 5.61
N TYR A 350 -16.23 17.11 6.71
CA TYR A 350 -14.81 16.86 6.94
C TYR A 350 -14.32 15.66 6.11
N PRO A 351 -13.20 15.77 5.36
CA PRO A 351 -12.77 14.72 4.45
C PRO A 351 -12.11 13.53 5.13
N ILE A 352 -12.52 12.33 4.69
CA ILE A 352 -11.96 11.04 5.06
C ILE A 352 -11.47 10.35 3.80
N LEU A 353 -10.17 10.04 3.73
CA LEU A 353 -9.61 9.17 2.70
C LEU A 353 -9.49 7.74 3.24
N MET A 354 -9.95 6.75 2.47
CA MET A 354 -9.88 5.34 2.83
C MET A 354 -9.01 4.54 1.85
N MET A 355 -8.01 3.80 2.35
CA MET A 355 -7.11 2.95 1.55
C MET A 355 -7.28 1.46 1.86
N HIS A 356 -7.47 0.65 0.83
CA HIS A 356 -7.74 -0.79 0.94
C HIS A 356 -6.47 -1.66 1.15
N GLY A 357 -6.66 -2.95 1.42
CA GLY A 357 -5.59 -3.94 1.59
C GLY A 357 -5.03 -4.54 0.28
N LEU A 358 -4.10 -5.49 0.41
CA LEU A 358 -3.42 -6.16 -0.72
C LEU A 358 -4.44 -6.90 -1.60
N LEU A 359 -4.30 -6.77 -2.93
CA LEU A 359 -5.19 -7.37 -3.95
C LEU A 359 -6.66 -6.93 -3.85
N GLN A 360 -7.00 -5.90 -3.08
CA GLN A 360 -8.36 -5.39 -2.98
C GLN A 360 -8.53 -4.14 -3.85
N SER A 361 -9.72 -3.55 -3.79
CA SER A 361 -10.08 -2.23 -4.30
C SER A 361 -10.90 -1.48 -3.26
N ALA A 362 -11.16 -0.19 -3.51
CA ALA A 362 -12.00 0.70 -2.71
C ALA A 362 -13.36 0.08 -2.32
N GLY A 363 -13.96 -0.72 -3.21
CA GLY A 363 -15.26 -1.35 -2.96
C GLY A 363 -15.28 -2.35 -1.79
N ALA A 364 -14.12 -2.77 -1.28
CA ALA A 364 -14.03 -3.57 -0.06
C ALA A 364 -14.70 -2.92 1.17
N TYR A 365 -14.79 -1.58 1.19
CA TYR A 365 -15.47 -0.80 2.22
C TYR A 365 -16.97 -0.60 2.00
N CYS A 366 -17.54 -1.17 0.92
CA CYS A 366 -18.90 -0.92 0.41
C CYS A 366 -19.75 -2.21 0.28
N CYS A 367 -19.41 -3.26 1.03
CA CYS A 367 -19.93 -4.61 0.80
C CYS A 367 -21.20 -4.98 1.58
N THR A 368 -21.56 -4.22 2.62
CA THR A 368 -22.54 -4.62 3.64
C THR A 368 -23.74 -3.67 3.71
N ASP A 369 -24.09 -3.03 2.58
CA ASP A 369 -25.16 -2.03 2.50
C ASP A 369 -24.95 -0.94 3.56
N ASP A 370 -25.95 -0.55 4.35
CA ASP A 370 -25.85 0.52 5.35
C ASP A 370 -24.77 0.31 6.42
N ASP A 371 -24.39 -0.96 6.69
CA ASP A 371 -23.34 -1.30 7.65
C ASP A 371 -21.92 -1.17 7.05
N SER A 372 -21.81 -0.83 5.77
CA SER A 372 -20.54 -0.58 5.10
C SER A 372 -19.85 0.63 5.74
N LEU A 373 -18.60 0.47 6.19
CA LEU A 373 -17.87 1.55 6.89
C LEU A 373 -17.89 2.88 6.10
N ALA A 374 -17.72 2.82 4.78
CA ALA A 374 -17.76 4.00 3.92
C ALA A 374 -19.14 4.67 3.89
N PHE A 375 -20.21 3.88 3.73
CA PHE A 375 -21.58 4.39 3.67
C PHE A 375 -22.05 4.92 5.02
N TYR A 376 -21.72 4.22 6.11
CA TYR A 376 -21.98 4.66 7.46
C TYR A 376 -21.35 6.03 7.75
N LEU A 377 -20.08 6.23 7.36
CA LEU A 377 -19.37 7.49 7.56
C LEU A 377 -19.97 8.63 6.73
N ALA A 378 -20.30 8.37 5.46
CA ALA A 378 -20.92 9.35 4.57
C ALA A 378 -22.29 9.81 5.12
N LYS A 379 -23.12 8.86 5.56
CA LYS A 379 -24.41 9.14 6.21
C LYS A 379 -24.29 9.79 7.59
N SER A 380 -23.14 9.62 8.25
CA SER A 380 -22.82 10.29 9.51
C SER A 380 -22.34 11.73 9.33
N GLY A 381 -22.30 12.25 8.09
CA GLY A 381 -21.96 13.64 7.79
C GLY A 381 -20.49 13.90 7.44
N TYR A 382 -19.71 12.85 7.17
CA TYR A 382 -18.35 13.00 6.64
C TYR A 382 -18.33 13.06 5.11
N ASP A 383 -17.29 13.68 4.57
CA ASP A 383 -16.98 13.69 3.14
C ASP A 383 -16.06 12.50 2.84
N VAL A 384 -16.55 11.47 2.17
CA VAL A 384 -15.86 10.17 2.09
C VAL A 384 -15.27 9.93 0.71
N TRP A 385 -13.96 9.71 0.70
CA TRP A 385 -13.13 9.45 -0.47
C TRP A 385 -12.47 8.08 -0.34
N LEU A 386 -12.54 7.27 -1.40
CA LEU A 386 -12.00 5.92 -1.44
C LEU A 386 -10.88 5.86 -2.48
N GLY A 387 -9.65 5.66 -2.03
CA GLY A 387 -8.49 5.59 -2.91
C GLY A 387 -8.23 4.17 -3.40
N ASN A 388 -7.93 4.03 -4.69
CA ASN A 388 -7.34 2.83 -5.26
C ASN A 388 -5.84 3.01 -5.47
N ASN A 389 -5.10 1.91 -5.29
CA ASN A 389 -3.70 1.88 -5.65
C ASN A 389 -3.48 1.68 -7.16
N ARG A 390 -2.27 1.98 -7.63
CA ARG A 390 -1.88 1.81 -9.05
C ARG A 390 -2.22 0.43 -9.62
N CYS A 391 -2.49 0.43 -10.93
CA CYS A 391 -2.95 -0.69 -11.75
C CYS A 391 -4.37 -1.22 -11.49
N GLY A 392 -4.86 -1.30 -10.25
CA GLY A 392 -6.27 -1.58 -9.93
C GLY A 392 -6.94 -2.67 -10.78
N PHE A 393 -8.19 -2.44 -11.22
CA PHE A 393 -8.85 -3.28 -12.24
C PHE A 393 -8.46 -2.91 -13.67
N ASP A 394 -8.09 -1.65 -13.89
CA ASP A 394 -7.74 -1.10 -15.20
C ASP A 394 -6.38 -0.38 -15.12
N PRO A 395 -5.29 -1.05 -15.53
CA PRO A 395 -3.97 -0.46 -15.45
C PRO A 395 -3.77 0.69 -16.43
N LYS A 396 -3.52 1.91 -15.91
CA LYS A 396 -3.28 3.12 -16.69
C LYS A 396 -2.00 3.85 -16.28
N HIS A 397 -1.37 4.46 -17.26
CA HIS A 397 -0.20 5.32 -17.11
C HIS A 397 -0.17 6.30 -18.29
N THR A 398 0.40 7.49 -18.09
CA THR A 398 0.52 8.53 -19.14
C THR A 398 1.32 8.06 -20.37
N LEU A 399 2.48 7.44 -20.14
CA LEU A 399 3.40 6.97 -21.18
C LEU A 399 3.40 5.46 -21.43
N LEU A 400 3.13 4.65 -20.40
CA LEU A 400 3.37 3.21 -20.44
C LEU A 400 2.09 2.39 -20.67
N GLN A 401 2.23 1.31 -21.44
CA GLN A 401 1.14 0.35 -21.67
C GLN A 401 1.31 -0.90 -20.80
N TYR A 402 0.22 -1.65 -20.63
CA TYR A 402 0.20 -2.93 -19.88
C TYR A 402 1.36 -3.87 -20.25
N SER A 403 1.71 -3.94 -21.54
CA SER A 403 2.77 -4.83 -22.04
C SER A 403 4.19 -4.38 -21.69
N ASP A 404 4.38 -3.12 -21.31
CA ASP A 404 5.68 -2.57 -20.96
C ASP A 404 6.08 -3.05 -19.54
N PRO A 405 7.23 -3.74 -19.37
CA PRO A 405 7.67 -4.19 -18.05
C PRO A 405 7.97 -3.04 -17.08
N ARG A 406 8.28 -1.82 -17.56
CA ARG A 406 8.47 -0.64 -16.70
C ARG A 406 7.23 -0.30 -15.88
N MET A 407 6.03 -0.54 -16.44
CA MET A 407 4.75 -0.31 -15.76
C MET A 407 4.60 -1.17 -14.50
N TRP A 408 5.37 -2.25 -14.37
CA TRP A 408 5.28 -3.21 -13.27
C TRP A 408 6.50 -3.19 -12.36
N ALA A 409 7.46 -2.30 -12.57
CA ALA A 409 8.67 -2.18 -11.77
C ALA A 409 8.43 -1.27 -10.54
N TRP A 410 7.61 -1.70 -9.59
CA TRP A 410 7.30 -0.96 -8.36
C TRP A 410 6.93 -1.90 -7.21
N ASN A 411 7.03 -1.40 -5.97
CA ASN A 411 6.59 -2.10 -4.77
C ASN A 411 5.89 -1.16 -3.77
N ILE A 412 5.67 -1.63 -2.54
CA ILE A 412 4.95 -0.87 -1.51
C ILE A 412 5.57 0.50 -1.19
N ARG A 413 6.87 0.67 -1.44
CA ARG A 413 7.56 1.96 -1.29
C ARG A 413 6.92 3.02 -2.20
N GLN A 414 6.86 2.77 -3.51
CA GLN A 414 6.29 3.73 -4.47
C GLN A 414 4.81 3.99 -4.19
N MET A 415 4.05 2.96 -3.78
CA MET A 415 2.67 3.15 -3.32
C MET A 415 2.62 4.15 -2.15
N GLY A 416 3.57 4.04 -1.21
CA GLY A 416 3.66 4.92 -0.04
C GLY A 416 4.09 6.34 -0.40
N VAL A 417 5.16 6.48 -1.19
CA VAL A 417 5.78 7.78 -1.45
C VAL A 417 5.18 8.54 -2.63
N MET A 418 4.37 7.92 -3.50
CA MET A 418 3.78 8.55 -4.69
C MET A 418 2.25 8.39 -4.78
N ASP A 419 1.69 7.19 -4.59
CA ASP A 419 0.23 7.00 -4.71
C ASP A 419 -0.52 7.72 -3.58
N LEU A 420 -0.11 7.49 -2.33
CA LEU A 420 -0.78 8.08 -1.16
C LEU A 420 -0.72 9.62 -1.15
N PRO A 421 0.43 10.27 -1.43
CA PRO A 421 0.50 11.73 -1.48
C PRO A 421 -0.31 12.32 -2.63
N ALA A 422 -0.38 11.66 -3.79
CA ALA A 422 -1.21 12.10 -4.91
C ALA A 422 -2.71 12.08 -4.54
N LEU A 423 -3.17 10.98 -3.92
CA LEU A 423 -4.55 10.86 -3.45
C LEU A 423 -4.88 11.89 -2.36
N ILE A 424 -4.00 12.07 -1.36
CA ILE A 424 -4.19 13.10 -0.32
C ILE A 424 -4.24 14.48 -0.96
N SER A 425 -3.29 14.79 -1.85
CA SER A 425 -3.21 16.09 -2.53
C SER A 425 -4.50 16.38 -3.31
N ARG A 426 -5.01 15.41 -4.07
CA ARG A 426 -6.27 15.58 -4.81
C ARG A 426 -7.43 15.85 -3.86
N VAL A 427 -7.60 15.05 -2.80
CA VAL A 427 -8.68 15.27 -1.83
C VAL A 427 -8.56 16.64 -1.17
N LEU A 428 -7.38 17.10 -0.76
CA LEU A 428 -7.23 18.42 -0.15
C LEU A 428 -7.49 19.56 -1.14
N ALA A 429 -7.13 19.38 -2.42
CA ALA A 429 -7.42 20.35 -3.48
C ALA A 429 -8.93 20.46 -3.77
N GLU A 430 -9.63 19.33 -3.89
CA GLU A 430 -11.09 19.29 -4.07
C GLU A 430 -11.84 19.83 -2.86
N THR A 431 -11.33 19.54 -1.65
CA THR A 431 -12.10 19.80 -0.44
C THR A 431 -11.80 21.15 0.19
N GLY A 432 -10.66 21.76 -0.15
CA GLY A 432 -10.19 22.99 0.48
C GLY A 432 -9.89 22.85 1.97
N PHE A 433 -9.74 21.63 2.48
CA PHE A 433 -9.29 21.39 3.85
C PHE A 433 -7.77 21.34 3.92
N PRO A 434 -7.14 21.84 4.99
CA PRO A 434 -5.69 21.75 5.15
C PRO A 434 -5.21 20.33 5.52
N LYS A 435 -6.11 19.50 6.08
CA LYS A 435 -5.85 18.13 6.50
C LYS A 435 -7.10 17.26 6.30
N LEU A 436 -6.88 15.95 6.13
CA LEU A 436 -7.94 14.94 6.09
C LEU A 436 -7.75 13.88 7.17
N ALA A 437 -8.78 13.08 7.46
CA ALA A 437 -8.63 11.86 8.25
C ALA A 437 -8.31 10.68 7.32
N LEU A 438 -7.36 9.83 7.69
CA LEU A 438 -6.91 8.72 6.86
C LEU A 438 -7.26 7.40 7.52
N ILE A 439 -8.08 6.56 6.87
CA ILE A 439 -8.43 5.21 7.34
C ILE A 439 -7.79 4.20 6.40
N CYS A 440 -6.98 3.29 6.92
CA CYS A 440 -6.35 2.27 6.10
C CYS A 440 -6.53 0.87 6.67
N HIS A 441 -6.67 -0.10 5.79
CA HIS A 441 -6.72 -1.53 6.14
C HIS A 441 -5.50 -2.27 5.60
N SER A 442 -4.92 -3.16 6.41
CA SER A 442 -3.88 -4.11 5.97
C SER A 442 -2.75 -3.42 5.19
N GLN A 443 -2.50 -3.76 3.93
CA GLN A 443 -1.46 -3.12 3.10
C GLN A 443 -1.58 -1.60 3.02
N GLY A 444 -2.79 -1.02 3.02
CA GLY A 444 -2.95 0.43 3.08
C GLY A 444 -2.29 1.03 4.33
N THR A 445 -2.29 0.29 5.46
CA THR A 445 -1.55 0.70 6.66
C THR A 445 -0.04 0.60 6.46
N THR A 446 0.45 -0.45 5.79
CA THR A 446 1.87 -0.63 5.44
C THR A 446 2.37 0.52 4.59
N GLN A 447 1.64 0.85 3.53
CA GLN A 447 1.90 1.98 2.63
C GLN A 447 2.05 3.28 3.42
N THR A 448 1.10 3.54 4.32
CA THR A 448 1.09 4.75 5.16
C THR A 448 2.26 4.78 6.15
N PHE A 449 2.52 3.67 6.85
CA PHE A 449 3.65 3.58 7.78
C PHE A 449 5.00 3.71 7.08
N VAL A 450 5.16 3.12 5.89
CA VAL A 450 6.38 3.29 5.09
C VAL A 450 6.55 4.76 4.69
N ALA A 451 5.50 5.39 4.17
CA ALA A 451 5.55 6.79 3.75
C ALA A 451 5.92 7.75 4.90
N LEU A 452 5.34 7.55 6.09
CA LEU A 452 5.57 8.41 7.25
C LEU A 452 6.93 8.23 7.93
N ALA A 453 7.74 7.23 7.52
CA ALA A 453 9.06 7.04 8.09
C ALA A 453 9.99 8.23 7.77
N LYS A 454 10.88 8.57 8.71
CA LYS A 454 11.79 9.75 8.60
C LYS A 454 12.61 9.79 7.31
N GLU A 455 12.96 8.61 6.78
CA GLU A 455 13.80 8.45 5.59
C GLU A 455 12.99 8.40 4.27
N GLN A 456 11.67 8.57 4.34
CA GLN A 456 10.74 8.45 3.22
C GLN A 456 10.09 9.81 2.92
N ARG A 457 8.83 10.00 3.29
CA ARG A 457 8.05 11.21 3.00
C ARG A 457 7.25 11.66 4.24
N PRO A 458 7.92 12.03 5.35
CA PRO A 458 7.25 12.33 6.61
C PRO A 458 6.38 13.60 6.57
N ASP A 459 6.61 14.50 5.62
CA ASP A 459 5.85 15.73 5.38
C ASP A 459 4.34 15.48 5.14
N ILE A 460 3.96 14.32 4.61
CA ILE A 460 2.54 13.97 4.43
C ILE A 460 1.82 13.85 5.77
N GLY A 461 2.54 13.58 6.86
CA GLY A 461 1.96 13.51 8.19
C GLY A 461 1.35 14.85 8.63
N GLU A 462 1.85 15.98 8.11
CA GLU A 462 1.28 17.30 8.37
C GLU A 462 -0.08 17.50 7.69
N LYS A 463 -0.35 16.73 6.63
CA LYS A 463 -1.61 16.74 5.87
C LYS A 463 -2.66 15.76 6.42
N ILE A 464 -2.29 14.97 7.43
CA ILE A 464 -3.15 13.99 8.07
C ILE A 464 -3.52 14.46 9.48
N SER A 465 -4.82 14.53 9.75
CA SER A 465 -5.35 14.93 11.06
C SER A 465 -5.38 13.78 12.07
N VAL A 466 -5.71 12.59 11.59
CA VAL A 466 -5.66 11.33 12.33
C VAL A 466 -5.45 10.19 11.32
N PHE A 467 -4.57 9.26 11.67
CA PHE A 467 -4.38 8.02 10.96
C PHE A 467 -5.05 6.87 11.73
N CYS A 468 -6.06 6.26 11.13
CA CYS A 468 -6.80 5.12 11.64
C CYS A 468 -6.31 3.83 10.96
N ALA A 469 -5.55 3.02 11.68
CA ALA A 469 -4.98 1.78 11.16
C ALA A 469 -5.82 0.56 11.59
N LEU A 470 -6.45 -0.10 10.61
CA LEU A 470 -7.26 -1.31 10.76
C LEU A 470 -6.44 -2.55 10.36
N ALA A 471 -6.29 -3.51 11.27
CA ALA A 471 -5.43 -4.69 11.08
C ALA A 471 -4.02 -4.33 10.55
N PRO A 472 -3.24 -3.53 11.31
CA PRO A 472 -2.01 -2.92 10.82
C PRO A 472 -0.94 -3.94 10.43
N ALA A 473 -0.53 -3.90 9.17
CA ALA A 473 0.43 -4.83 8.57
C ALA A 473 1.87 -4.29 8.63
N ALA A 474 2.43 -4.24 9.84
CA ALA A 474 3.83 -3.80 10.06
C ALA A 474 4.78 -4.95 10.44
N TYR A 475 4.27 -5.95 11.17
CA TYR A 475 5.02 -7.15 11.55
C TYR A 475 4.35 -8.40 11.00
N ALA A 476 5.14 -9.37 10.55
CA ALA A 476 4.62 -10.65 10.05
C ALA A 476 4.14 -11.53 11.20
N GLY A 477 2.92 -12.07 11.08
CA GLY A 477 2.33 -13.00 12.04
C GLY A 477 2.82 -14.45 11.89
N SER A 478 2.20 -15.35 12.64
CA SER A 478 2.55 -16.77 12.70
C SER A 478 2.33 -17.50 11.36
N LEU A 479 1.39 -17.03 10.54
CA LEU A 479 0.96 -17.64 9.28
C LEU A 479 2.09 -17.75 8.26
N ILE A 480 3.05 -16.82 8.28
CA ILE A 480 4.22 -16.85 7.39
C ILE A 480 5.10 -18.08 7.60
N GLY A 481 4.88 -18.83 8.69
CA GLY A 481 5.50 -20.11 9.00
C GLY A 481 4.86 -21.33 8.33
N LYS A 482 3.72 -21.18 7.63
CA LYS A 482 3.08 -22.29 6.90
C LYS A 482 3.92 -22.73 5.70
N ILE A 483 3.72 -23.98 5.27
CA ILE A 483 4.63 -24.65 4.32
C ILE A 483 4.68 -23.94 2.96
N TYR A 484 3.55 -23.48 2.42
CA TYR A 484 3.51 -22.80 1.13
C TYR A 484 4.22 -21.44 1.16
N PHE A 485 4.08 -20.65 2.23
CA PHE A 485 4.86 -19.42 2.41
C PHE A 485 6.36 -19.70 2.60
N LYS A 486 6.72 -20.78 3.32
CA LYS A 486 8.12 -21.21 3.44
C LYS A 486 8.72 -21.59 2.08
N VAL A 487 7.97 -22.31 1.24
CA VAL A 487 8.40 -22.66 -0.11
C VAL A 487 8.65 -21.41 -0.96
N MET A 488 7.76 -20.42 -0.94
CA MET A 488 7.96 -19.15 -1.64
C MET A 488 9.26 -18.43 -1.25
N ARG A 489 9.66 -18.52 0.02
CA ARG A 489 10.90 -17.93 0.55
C ARG A 489 12.17 -18.68 0.15
N LEU A 490 12.08 -19.87 -0.43
CA LEU A 490 13.23 -20.62 -0.94
C LEU A 490 13.53 -20.29 -2.40
N ILE A 491 12.58 -19.67 -3.11
CA ILE A 491 12.70 -19.32 -4.52
C ILE A 491 13.65 -18.12 -4.68
N SER A 492 14.64 -18.24 -5.58
CA SER A 492 15.53 -17.13 -5.91
C SER A 492 14.79 -16.07 -6.74
N PRO A 493 15.23 -14.79 -6.75
CA PRO A 493 14.58 -13.75 -7.56
C PRO A 493 14.42 -14.10 -9.04
N ALA A 494 15.42 -14.73 -9.64
CA ALA A 494 15.37 -15.15 -11.04
C ALA A 494 14.28 -16.23 -11.29
N ILE A 495 14.14 -17.19 -10.39
CA ILE A 495 13.09 -18.22 -10.50
C ILE A 495 11.72 -17.59 -10.21
N PHE A 496 11.63 -16.64 -9.27
CA PHE A 496 10.40 -15.92 -8.99
C PHE A 496 9.89 -15.18 -10.24
N ARG A 497 10.78 -14.44 -10.93
CA ARG A 497 10.47 -13.77 -12.21
C ARG A 497 10.12 -14.75 -13.32
N LEU A 498 10.74 -15.94 -13.35
CA LEU A 498 10.40 -16.97 -14.32
C LEU A 498 8.97 -17.51 -14.10
N ILE A 499 8.58 -17.76 -12.85
CA ILE A 499 7.27 -18.32 -12.50
C ILE A 499 6.16 -17.27 -12.59
N PHE A 500 6.35 -16.11 -11.95
CA PHE A 500 5.32 -15.09 -11.78
C PHE A 500 5.41 -13.93 -12.76
N GLY A 501 6.48 -13.87 -13.56
CA GLY A 501 6.68 -12.88 -14.59
C GLY A 501 7.38 -11.61 -14.11
N ILE A 502 7.53 -10.67 -15.04
CA ILE A 502 8.05 -9.31 -14.83
C ILE A 502 6.96 -8.25 -15.00
N HIS A 503 5.69 -8.68 -15.02
CA HIS A 503 4.50 -7.84 -15.24
C HIS A 503 3.53 -7.97 -14.04
N ALA A 504 2.23 -8.05 -14.31
CA ALA A 504 1.21 -8.40 -13.33
C ALA A 504 1.45 -9.79 -12.70
N PHE A 505 1.24 -9.88 -11.39
CA PHE A 505 1.26 -11.14 -10.65
C PHE A 505 0.02 -11.99 -10.97
N ILE A 506 0.24 -13.17 -11.56
CA ILE A 506 -0.81 -14.16 -11.91
C ILE A 506 -2.02 -13.50 -12.60
N PRO A 507 -1.84 -12.93 -13.81
CA PRO A 507 -2.91 -12.17 -14.49
C PRO A 507 -4.14 -13.02 -14.83
N LEU A 508 -4.01 -14.35 -14.82
CA LEU A 508 -5.13 -15.29 -15.01
C LEU A 508 -6.18 -15.20 -13.90
N MET A 509 -5.85 -14.68 -12.72
CA MET A 509 -6.87 -14.43 -11.68
C MET A 509 -7.88 -13.36 -12.14
N MET A 510 -7.40 -12.34 -12.86
CA MET A 510 -8.25 -11.28 -13.43
C MET A 510 -9.12 -11.81 -14.58
N LEU A 511 -8.57 -12.72 -15.40
CA LEU A 511 -9.35 -13.39 -16.43
C LEU A 511 -10.46 -14.27 -15.84
N ALA A 512 -10.15 -15.02 -14.78
CA ALA A 512 -11.12 -15.83 -14.05
C ALA A 512 -12.22 -14.96 -13.42
N HIS A 513 -11.85 -13.81 -12.86
CA HIS A 513 -12.80 -12.83 -12.31
C HIS A 513 -13.75 -12.28 -13.38
N LYS A 514 -13.24 -11.96 -14.57
CA LYS A 514 -14.04 -11.43 -15.68
C LYS A 514 -14.99 -12.45 -16.32
N ILE A 515 -14.61 -13.73 -16.38
CA ILE A 515 -15.33 -14.76 -17.16
C ILE A 515 -16.22 -15.65 -16.28
N LEU A 516 -15.81 -15.96 -15.05
CA LEU A 516 -16.56 -16.88 -14.21
C LEU A 516 -17.81 -16.21 -13.62
N PRO A 517 -18.93 -16.94 -13.46
CA PRO A 517 -20.10 -16.41 -12.78
C PRO A 517 -19.77 -15.96 -11.35
N GLY A 518 -20.19 -14.75 -10.98
CA GLY A 518 -19.88 -14.13 -9.67
C GLY A 518 -20.05 -15.06 -8.45
N PRO A 519 -21.18 -15.78 -8.28
CA PRO A 519 -21.35 -16.69 -7.15
C PRO A 519 -20.33 -17.84 -7.12
N PHE A 520 -19.96 -18.37 -8.28
CA PHE A 520 -18.98 -19.45 -8.38
C PHE A 520 -17.57 -18.92 -8.10
N TYR A 521 -17.24 -17.77 -8.69
CA TYR A 521 -15.98 -17.07 -8.44
C TYR A 521 -15.78 -16.80 -6.96
N SER A 522 -16.75 -16.17 -6.29
CA SER A 522 -16.68 -15.84 -4.87
C SER A 522 -16.65 -17.08 -3.97
N TRP A 523 -17.33 -18.16 -4.36
CA TRP A 523 -17.24 -19.43 -3.64
C TRP A 523 -15.82 -20.00 -3.69
N MET A 524 -15.19 -20.01 -4.87
CA MET A 524 -13.80 -20.45 -5.03
C MET A 524 -12.84 -19.54 -4.26
N GLY A 525 -13.02 -18.21 -4.40
CA GLY A 525 -12.24 -17.19 -3.68
C GLY A 525 -12.27 -17.42 -2.17
N TYR A 526 -13.45 -17.63 -1.57
CA TYR A 526 -13.58 -17.92 -0.15
C TYR A 526 -12.76 -19.15 0.28
N HIS A 527 -12.83 -20.26 -0.46
CA HIS A 527 -12.09 -21.47 -0.08
C HIS A 527 -10.59 -21.30 -0.25
N VAL A 528 -10.14 -20.61 -1.30
CA VAL A 528 -8.72 -20.28 -1.48
C VAL A 528 -8.23 -19.41 -0.34
N PHE A 529 -8.97 -18.37 0.06
CA PHE A 529 -8.62 -17.52 1.19
C PHE A 529 -8.62 -18.30 2.51
N SER A 530 -9.63 -19.13 2.75
CA SER A 530 -9.69 -19.97 3.97
C SER A 530 -8.51 -20.94 4.03
N PHE A 531 -8.11 -21.54 2.91
CA PHE A 531 -6.93 -22.40 2.80
C PHE A 531 -5.63 -21.62 3.07
N LEU A 532 -5.42 -20.50 2.36
CA LEU A 532 -4.19 -19.72 2.42
C LEU A 532 -3.99 -19.01 3.77
N PHE A 533 -5.06 -18.53 4.39
CA PHE A 533 -4.97 -17.67 5.56
C PHE A 533 -5.57 -18.26 6.83
N SER A 534 -6.26 -19.40 6.74
CA SER A 534 -7.05 -19.96 7.85
C SER A 534 -8.16 -19.05 8.38
N TRP A 535 -8.54 -18.02 7.63
CA TRP A 535 -9.67 -17.16 7.95
C TRP A 535 -11.00 -17.86 7.69
N SER A 536 -12.02 -17.45 8.41
CA SER A 536 -13.39 -17.95 8.35
C SER A 536 -14.38 -16.85 7.99
N ASP A 537 -15.55 -17.22 7.48
CA ASP A 537 -16.67 -16.27 7.31
C ASP A 537 -17.56 -16.21 8.56
N THR A 538 -17.06 -16.58 9.75
CA THR A 538 -17.90 -16.79 10.94
C THR A 538 -18.67 -15.54 11.36
N ARG A 539 -18.09 -14.35 11.16
CA ARG A 539 -18.67 -13.04 11.50
C ARG A 539 -19.30 -12.29 10.33
N TRP A 540 -19.21 -12.84 9.12
CA TRP A 540 -19.66 -12.15 7.92
C TRP A 540 -21.10 -12.56 7.61
N ASP A 541 -21.86 -11.64 7.00
CA ASP A 541 -23.17 -11.97 6.46
C ASP A 541 -23.01 -12.87 5.23
N ARG A 542 -23.40 -14.13 5.35
CA ARG A 542 -23.30 -15.07 4.22
C ARG A 542 -24.14 -14.69 3.00
N GLY A 543 -25.18 -13.88 3.17
CA GLY A 543 -25.97 -13.35 2.07
C GLY A 543 -25.20 -12.35 1.21
N LEU A 544 -24.27 -11.61 1.81
CA LEU A 544 -23.47 -10.57 1.15
C LEU A 544 -22.02 -10.99 0.89
N ARG A 545 -21.57 -12.11 1.45
CA ARG A 545 -20.21 -12.65 1.27
C ARG A 545 -19.76 -12.71 -0.19
N ASN A 546 -20.66 -13.05 -1.11
CA ASN A 546 -20.28 -13.12 -2.53
C ASN A 546 -19.83 -11.76 -3.07
N ARG A 547 -20.47 -10.66 -2.62
CA ARG A 547 -20.11 -9.28 -2.96
C ARG A 547 -18.69 -8.93 -2.49
N MET A 548 -18.31 -9.37 -1.28
CA MET A 548 -16.98 -9.12 -0.69
C MET A 548 -15.83 -9.59 -1.59
N PHE A 549 -16.00 -10.74 -2.26
CA PHE A 549 -14.99 -11.30 -3.17
C PHE A 549 -15.04 -10.76 -4.59
N GLN A 550 -15.99 -9.90 -4.96
CA GLN A 550 -15.99 -9.25 -6.28
C GLN A 550 -14.95 -8.11 -6.35
N TRP A 551 -14.52 -7.61 -5.20
CA TRP A 551 -13.54 -6.51 -5.08
C TRP A 551 -12.09 -6.98 -4.99
N ALA A 552 -11.84 -8.27 -5.23
CA ALA A 552 -10.52 -8.88 -5.20
C ALA A 552 -10.45 -10.12 -6.14
N PRO A 553 -9.29 -10.41 -6.77
CA PRO A 553 -8.08 -9.62 -6.77
C PRO A 553 -8.18 -8.44 -7.74
N THR A 554 -7.31 -7.46 -7.53
CA THR A 554 -6.92 -6.44 -8.50
C THR A 554 -5.53 -6.75 -9.06
N TYR A 555 -5.14 -6.08 -10.14
CA TYR A 555 -3.77 -6.18 -10.66
C TYR A 555 -2.77 -5.68 -9.62
N VAL A 556 -1.70 -6.46 -9.42
CA VAL A 556 -0.55 -6.07 -8.61
C VAL A 556 0.73 -6.46 -9.34
N SER A 557 1.81 -5.70 -9.15
CA SER A 557 3.12 -6.05 -9.69
C SER A 557 3.67 -7.36 -9.11
N ALA A 558 4.30 -8.18 -9.96
CA ALA A 558 5.09 -9.32 -9.53
C ALA A 558 6.27 -8.90 -8.62
N GLU A 559 6.86 -7.71 -8.82
CA GLU A 559 7.93 -7.17 -7.96
C GLU A 559 7.39 -6.77 -6.58
N SER A 560 6.18 -6.20 -6.50
CA SER A 560 5.50 -5.96 -5.23
C SER A 560 5.22 -7.28 -4.47
N MET A 561 4.77 -8.32 -5.17
CA MET A 561 4.58 -9.64 -4.57
C MET A 561 5.90 -10.33 -4.17
N ARG A 562 6.99 -10.09 -4.91
CA ARG A 562 8.34 -10.52 -4.53
C ARG A 562 8.78 -9.84 -3.24
N TRP A 563 8.47 -8.56 -3.04
CA TRP A 563 8.79 -7.84 -1.81
C TRP A 563 8.04 -8.43 -0.60
N TRP A 564 6.77 -8.81 -0.76
CA TRP A 564 5.97 -9.44 0.29
C TRP A 564 6.40 -10.88 0.60
N LEU A 565 6.55 -11.72 -0.43
CA LEU A 565 6.66 -13.18 -0.29
C LEU A 565 8.06 -13.73 -0.50
N GLY A 566 8.94 -12.95 -1.12
CA GLY A 566 10.25 -13.41 -1.58
C GLY A 566 11.17 -13.84 -0.45
N ARG A 567 12.27 -14.48 -0.84
CA ARG A 567 13.37 -14.82 0.07
C ARG A 567 14.00 -13.59 0.73
N GLU A 568 13.80 -12.43 0.14
CA GLU A 568 14.36 -11.13 0.50
C GLU A 568 13.22 -10.22 0.99
N CYS A 569 13.52 -9.08 1.61
CA CYS A 569 12.48 -8.13 2.07
C CYS A 569 11.57 -8.67 3.19
N PHE A 570 10.25 -8.41 3.14
CA PHE A 570 9.34 -8.54 4.26
C PHE A 570 9.30 -9.95 4.85
N ALA A 571 9.17 -11.00 4.03
CA ALA A 571 9.08 -12.36 4.55
C ALA A 571 10.35 -12.86 5.27
N LYS A 572 11.52 -12.28 4.96
CA LYS A 572 12.79 -12.54 5.66
C LYS A 572 12.91 -11.69 6.92
N GLN A 573 12.59 -10.40 6.80
CA GLN A 573 12.85 -9.40 7.84
C GLN A 573 11.75 -9.41 8.92
N LYS A 574 10.54 -9.87 8.58
CA LYS A 574 9.33 -9.92 9.42
C LYS A 574 8.86 -8.55 9.93
N CYS A 575 9.44 -7.47 9.45
CA CYS A 575 9.10 -6.10 9.76
C CYS A 575 9.28 -5.24 8.50
N ILE A 576 8.44 -4.23 8.35
CA ILE A 576 8.42 -3.33 7.18
C ILE A 576 9.54 -2.27 7.22
N LEU A 577 10.05 -1.95 8.41
CA LEU A 577 10.98 -0.83 8.65
C LEU A 577 12.20 -1.24 9.50
N ALA A 578 12.37 -2.52 9.82
CA ALA A 578 13.50 -3.01 10.58
C ALA A 578 13.97 -4.37 10.07
N THR A 579 15.28 -4.61 10.16
CA THR A 579 15.85 -5.93 9.84
C THR A 579 15.48 -6.95 10.91
N ARG A 580 15.56 -8.24 10.55
CA ARG A 580 15.34 -9.34 11.49
C ARG A 580 16.32 -9.30 12.67
N GLU A 581 17.54 -8.83 12.43
CA GLU A 581 18.57 -8.71 13.47
C GLU A 581 18.20 -7.62 14.47
N ALA A 582 17.79 -6.43 13.99
CA ALA A 582 17.25 -5.38 14.84
C ALA A 582 16.02 -5.87 15.63
N GLY A 583 15.12 -6.62 14.99
CA GLY A 583 13.96 -7.20 15.66
C GLY A 583 14.32 -8.22 16.75
N LYS A 584 15.37 -9.03 16.57
CA LYS A 584 15.86 -9.96 17.61
C LYS A 584 16.47 -9.23 18.80
N LEU A 585 17.19 -8.14 18.53
CA LEU A 585 17.72 -7.28 19.58
C LEU A 585 16.59 -6.67 20.41
N GLU A 586 15.55 -6.14 19.74
CA GLU A 586 14.34 -5.63 20.40
C GLU A 586 13.64 -6.72 21.22
N ASP A 587 13.53 -7.94 20.69
CA ASP A 587 12.91 -9.07 21.42
C ASP A 587 13.72 -9.44 22.67
N LYS A 588 15.06 -9.42 22.59
CA LYS A 588 15.94 -9.70 23.74
C LYS A 588 15.86 -8.61 24.80
N GLU A 589 15.90 -7.34 24.39
CA GLU A 589 15.66 -6.19 25.29
C GLU A 589 14.28 -6.33 25.97
N ASP A 590 13.29 -6.84 25.23
CA ASP A 590 11.95 -7.00 25.75
C ASP A 590 11.81 -8.13 26.78
N GLU A 591 12.51 -9.24 26.57
CA GLU A 591 12.61 -10.36 27.50
C GLU A 591 13.34 -9.96 28.80
N GLU A 592 14.47 -9.24 28.69
CA GLU A 592 15.22 -8.73 29.84
C GLU A 592 14.34 -7.80 30.70
N ASP A 593 13.57 -6.90 30.08
CA ASP A 593 12.61 -6.04 30.78
C ASP A 593 11.52 -6.84 31.52
N ASP A 594 10.95 -7.84 30.84
CA ASP A 594 9.88 -8.67 31.40
C ASP A 594 10.40 -9.50 32.58
N GLU A 595 11.65 -9.99 32.53
CA GLU A 595 12.33 -10.65 33.64
C GLU A 595 12.54 -9.70 34.82
N VAL A 596 13.01 -8.47 34.57
CA VAL A 596 13.18 -7.45 35.63
C VAL A 596 11.85 -7.12 36.30
N ILE A 597 10.79 -6.92 35.52
CA ILE A 597 9.44 -6.66 36.03
C ILE A 597 8.92 -7.86 36.83
N SER A 598 9.08 -9.07 36.31
CA SER A 598 8.67 -10.30 36.97
C SER A 598 9.39 -10.50 38.31
N ASN A 599 10.71 -10.30 38.32
CA ASN A 599 11.54 -10.38 39.52
C ASN A 599 11.15 -9.33 40.56
N TYR A 600 10.87 -8.09 40.14
CA TYR A 600 10.36 -7.04 41.02
C TYR A 600 9.06 -7.46 41.71
N TYR A 601 8.08 -7.97 40.96
CA TYR A 601 6.81 -8.43 41.53
C TYR A 601 6.96 -9.72 42.37
N ALA A 602 7.89 -10.60 42.02
CA ALA A 602 8.21 -11.78 42.82
C ALA A 602 8.83 -11.40 44.16
N GLN A 603 9.81 -10.49 44.16
CA GLN A 603 10.46 -9.96 45.36
C GLN A 603 9.47 -9.22 46.26
N ARG A 604 8.56 -8.43 45.66
CA ARG A 604 7.48 -7.77 46.39
C ARG A 604 6.52 -8.76 47.04
N ARG A 605 6.10 -9.81 46.32
CA ARG A 605 5.28 -10.90 46.89
C ARG A 605 6.00 -11.64 48.02
N GLN A 606 7.32 -11.82 47.94
CA GLN A 606 8.12 -12.43 49.00
C GLN A 606 8.23 -11.51 50.24
N GLN A 607 8.43 -10.20 50.05
CA GLN A 607 8.40 -9.23 51.15
C GLN A 607 7.03 -9.17 51.85
N GLU A 608 5.93 -9.32 51.10
CA GLU A 608 4.57 -9.34 51.65
C GLU A 608 4.29 -10.60 52.50
N LYS A 609 4.90 -11.75 52.19
CA LYS A 609 4.78 -13.00 52.96
C LYS A 609 5.41 -12.93 54.37
N GLY A 610 6.31 -11.98 54.63
CA GLY A 610 6.96 -11.79 55.94
C GLY A 610 6.38 -10.68 56.82
N THR A 611 5.26 -10.05 56.44
CA THR A 611 4.73 -8.86 57.14
C THR A 611 3.47 -9.15 57.97
N SER A 612 3.45 -8.66 59.23
CA SER A 612 2.28 -8.73 60.13
C SER A 612 1.04 -8.07 59.52
N GLU A 613 -0.15 -8.65 59.75
CA GLU A 613 -1.46 -8.15 59.27
C GLU A 613 -1.68 -6.66 59.57
N ARG A 614 -1.17 -6.16 60.70
CA ARG A 614 -1.28 -4.74 61.07
C ARG A 614 -0.48 -3.82 60.14
N ARG A 615 0.67 -4.28 59.64
CA ARG A 615 1.47 -3.56 58.63
C ARG A 615 0.86 -3.64 57.23
N LYS A 616 0.20 -4.76 56.88
CA LYS A 616 -0.55 -4.88 55.61
C LYS A 616 -1.72 -3.91 55.55
N LEU A 617 -2.48 -3.77 56.65
CA LEU A 617 -3.62 -2.85 56.73
C LEU A 617 -3.18 -1.38 56.60
N GLN A 618 -2.08 -0.99 57.28
CA GLN A 618 -1.54 0.37 57.21
C GLN A 618 -0.94 0.71 55.83
N ARG A 619 -0.37 -0.29 55.13
CA ARG A 619 0.07 -0.17 53.73
C ARG A 619 -1.09 -0.10 52.75
N ASN A 620 -2.18 -0.81 53.00
CA ASN A 620 -3.39 -0.75 52.17
C ASN A 620 -4.09 0.61 52.30
N LEU A 621 -4.12 1.21 53.50
CA LEU A 621 -4.64 2.57 53.73
C LEU A 621 -3.78 3.66 53.04
N THR A 622 -2.45 3.51 53.03
CA THR A 622 -1.57 4.45 52.30
C THR A 622 -1.54 4.18 50.79
N SER A 623 -1.74 2.94 50.37
CA SER A 623 -1.92 2.57 48.95
C SER A 623 -3.24 3.12 48.42
N PHE A 624 -4.35 3.03 49.17
CA PHE A 624 -5.67 3.49 48.76
C PHE A 624 -5.66 4.99 48.40
N HIS A 625 -4.86 5.79 49.11
CA HIS A 625 -4.66 7.21 48.80
C HIS A 625 -3.76 7.48 47.57
N ARG A 626 -2.97 6.49 47.12
CA ARG A 626 -2.11 6.56 45.94
C ARG A 626 -2.77 5.93 44.68
N THR A 627 -3.68 4.98 44.84
CA THR A 627 -4.36 4.28 43.73
C THR A 627 -5.37 5.14 42.97
N MET A 628 -5.87 6.24 43.56
CA MET A 628 -6.82 7.14 42.89
C MET A 628 -6.16 8.16 41.94
N SER A 629 -4.82 8.23 41.87
CA SER A 629 -4.09 9.17 41.00
C SER A 629 -3.30 8.50 39.87
N PHE A 630 -3.42 7.19 39.68
CA PHE A 630 -2.58 6.42 38.75
C PHE A 630 -3.43 5.46 37.92
N HIS A 631 -3.92 5.91 36.77
CA HIS A 631 -4.55 5.04 35.78
C HIS A 631 -3.76 4.87 34.48
N CYS A 632 -2.46 5.15 34.44
CA CYS A 632 -1.60 4.78 33.31
C CYS A 632 -0.09 4.87 33.60
N GLN A 633 0.42 4.17 34.62
CA GLN A 633 1.87 3.92 34.73
C GLN A 633 2.11 2.51 35.27
N THR A 634 2.22 1.54 34.38
CA THR A 634 2.99 0.31 34.62
C THR A 634 4.44 0.68 34.92
N LEU A 635 5.22 -0.18 35.60
CA LEU A 635 6.66 0.04 35.87
C LEU A 635 7.50 0.38 34.61
N THR A 636 6.99 0.05 33.43
CA THR A 636 7.53 0.48 32.12
C THR A 636 7.59 2.01 31.96
N HIS A 637 6.74 2.79 32.63
CA HIS A 637 6.77 4.25 32.56
C HIS A 637 7.85 4.90 33.43
N GLN A 638 8.34 4.22 34.48
CA GLN A 638 9.38 4.76 35.38
C GLN A 638 10.80 4.39 34.94
N HIS A 639 10.94 3.30 34.18
CA HIS A 639 12.19 2.90 33.50
C HIS A 639 12.13 3.20 32.01
N HIS A 640 11.66 4.40 31.64
CA HIS A 640 11.80 4.82 30.26
C HIS A 640 13.27 5.16 30.01
N ASP A 641 14.02 4.19 29.47
CA ASP A 641 15.33 4.48 28.93
C ASP A 641 15.15 5.48 27.79
N SER A 642 15.47 6.75 28.06
CA SER A 642 15.39 7.85 27.10
C SER A 642 16.21 7.58 25.82
N THR A 643 17.14 6.62 25.86
CA THR A 643 17.93 6.22 24.69
C THR A 643 17.17 5.33 23.70
N ARG A 644 16.01 4.74 24.07
CA ARG A 644 15.21 3.88 23.17
C ARG A 644 14.67 4.62 21.95
N GLY A 645 14.30 5.89 22.14
CA GLY A 645 13.82 6.76 21.07
C GLY A 645 14.89 7.10 20.01
N LYS A 646 16.18 6.84 20.27
CA LYS A 646 17.28 7.05 19.30
C LYS A 646 17.05 6.32 17.98
N TYR A 647 16.29 5.23 18.02
CA TYR A 647 16.05 4.33 16.90
C TYR A 647 14.61 4.37 16.37
N SER A 648 13.87 5.41 16.71
CA SER A 648 12.49 5.64 16.26
C SER A 648 12.40 5.71 14.73
N TRP A 649 11.40 5.05 14.16
CA TRP A 649 11.08 5.13 12.74
C TRP A 649 10.48 6.48 12.33
N TYR A 650 9.85 7.18 13.26
CA TYR A 650 9.01 8.36 12.97
C TYR A 650 9.49 9.60 13.71
N ASN A 651 9.37 10.77 13.08
CA ASN A 651 9.64 12.08 13.68
C ASN A 651 8.34 12.75 14.14
N ASP A 652 8.46 14.00 14.59
CA ASP A 652 7.38 14.87 15.07
C ASP A 652 6.30 15.19 14.04
N GLN A 653 6.55 14.94 12.75
CA GLN A 653 5.55 15.09 11.69
C GLN A 653 4.54 13.92 11.67
N PHE A 654 4.78 12.85 12.42
CA PHE A 654 3.87 11.71 12.47
C PHE A 654 2.49 12.09 13.02
N PRO A 655 1.38 11.80 12.30
CA PRO A 655 0.06 12.21 12.71
C PRO A 655 -0.45 11.42 13.92
N PRO A 656 -1.46 11.94 14.65
CA PRO A 656 -2.13 11.19 15.70
C PRO A 656 -2.65 9.84 15.20
N LEU A 657 -2.46 8.78 15.99
CA LEU A 657 -2.70 7.39 15.57
C LEU A 657 -3.84 6.74 16.35
N ALA A 658 -4.78 6.14 15.62
CA ALA A 658 -5.81 5.26 16.15
C ALA A 658 -5.62 3.84 15.60
N LEU A 659 -5.59 2.82 16.46
CA LEU A 659 -5.27 1.44 16.08
C LEU A 659 -6.39 0.45 16.44
N TRP A 660 -6.76 -0.41 15.50
CA TRP A 660 -7.61 -1.58 15.71
C TRP A 660 -6.85 -2.84 15.33
N VAL A 661 -6.44 -3.61 16.34
CA VAL A 661 -5.69 -4.86 16.19
C VAL A 661 -6.65 -6.03 16.27
N CYS A 662 -6.68 -6.86 15.23
CA CYS A 662 -7.44 -8.11 15.20
C CYS A 662 -6.77 -9.16 16.10
N GLY A 663 -7.48 -9.64 17.12
CA GLY A 663 -6.89 -10.51 18.16
C GLY A 663 -6.58 -11.93 17.71
N ALA A 664 -7.26 -12.41 16.66
CA ALA A 664 -7.08 -13.74 16.05
C ALA A 664 -6.46 -13.65 14.64
N ASP A 665 -5.67 -12.62 14.39
CA ASP A 665 -4.98 -12.42 13.13
C ASP A 665 -3.61 -13.11 13.13
N ASP A 666 -3.50 -14.20 12.39
CA ASP A 666 -2.23 -14.91 12.21
C ASP A 666 -1.38 -14.35 11.07
N LEU A 667 -1.94 -13.51 10.18
CA LEU A 667 -1.19 -12.96 9.05
C LEU A 667 -0.25 -11.84 9.50
N VAL A 668 -0.72 -10.96 10.38
CA VAL A 668 0.05 -9.81 10.88
C VAL A 668 0.05 -9.74 12.41
N ASP A 669 1.19 -9.33 12.98
CA ASP A 669 1.33 -9.19 14.44
C ASP A 669 1.14 -7.74 14.88
N GLY A 670 -0.12 -7.32 14.94
CA GLY A 670 -0.49 -5.99 15.44
C GLY A 670 -0.20 -5.81 16.94
N LYS A 671 -0.14 -6.90 17.72
CA LYS A 671 0.21 -6.85 19.15
C LYS A 671 1.68 -6.49 19.35
N ARG A 672 2.59 -7.00 18.51
CA ARG A 672 4.00 -6.59 18.50
C ARG A 672 4.17 -5.13 18.12
N LEU A 673 3.42 -4.63 17.13
CA LEU A 673 3.44 -3.20 16.80
C LEU A 673 2.99 -2.35 18.00
N LEU A 674 1.92 -2.74 18.66
CA LEU A 674 1.42 -2.02 19.83
C LEU A 674 2.43 -2.03 20.99
N ARG A 675 3.11 -3.16 21.23
CA ARG A 675 4.20 -3.25 22.22
C ARG A 675 5.35 -2.30 21.91
N ARG A 676 5.72 -2.14 20.63
CA ARG A 676 6.75 -1.17 20.23
C ARG A 676 6.39 0.24 20.66
N PHE A 677 5.15 0.66 20.41
CA PHE A 677 4.66 1.98 20.81
C PHE A 677 4.55 2.13 22.33
N ASP A 678 3.98 1.14 23.02
CA ASP A 678 3.78 1.18 24.48
C ASP A 678 5.09 1.13 25.28
N ARG A 679 6.17 0.58 24.69
CA ARG A 679 7.53 0.61 25.26
C ARG A 679 8.33 1.87 24.88
N GLY A 680 7.66 2.82 24.22
CA GLY A 680 8.17 4.14 23.84
C GLY A 680 9.42 4.14 22.97
N ARG A 681 9.54 3.13 22.10
CA ARG A 681 10.54 3.12 21.01
C ARG A 681 10.23 4.16 19.93
N GLU A 682 8.98 4.65 19.90
CA GLU A 682 8.49 5.67 18.97
C GLU A 682 7.95 6.89 19.74
N PRO A 683 8.83 7.73 20.32
CA PRO A 683 8.44 8.84 21.19
C PRO A 683 7.58 9.91 20.48
N HIS A 684 7.66 9.98 19.16
CA HIS A 684 6.89 10.94 18.36
C HIS A 684 5.50 10.43 17.97
N VAL A 685 5.20 9.14 18.17
CA VAL A 685 3.89 8.56 17.81
C VAL A 685 2.90 8.79 18.94
N ARG A 686 1.94 9.70 18.70
CA ARG A 686 0.85 9.97 19.65
C ARG A 686 -0.34 9.05 19.38
N ILE A 687 -0.48 7.97 20.15
CA ILE A 687 -1.65 7.10 20.11
C ILE A 687 -2.83 7.79 20.79
N VAL A 688 -3.87 8.12 20.01
CA VAL A 688 -5.14 8.68 20.51
C VAL A 688 -6.19 7.60 20.78
N HIS A 689 -6.08 6.44 20.14
CA HIS A 689 -6.94 5.30 20.38
C HIS A 689 -6.20 3.99 20.11
N LYS A 690 -6.43 2.97 20.94
CA LYS A 690 -5.98 1.60 20.68
C LYS A 690 -7.04 0.61 21.15
N LYS A 691 -7.37 -0.36 20.30
CA LYS A 691 -8.30 -1.44 20.61
C LYS A 691 -7.80 -2.75 20.03
N ILE A 692 -7.67 -3.76 20.89
CA ILE A 692 -7.52 -5.15 20.44
C ILE A 692 -8.94 -5.74 20.41
N ILE A 693 -9.39 -6.16 19.24
CA ILE A 693 -10.70 -6.80 19.08
C ILE A 693 -10.49 -8.30 19.13
N GLU A 694 -10.75 -8.89 20.30
CA GLU A 694 -10.54 -10.32 20.50
C GLU A 694 -11.43 -11.16 19.58
N GLY A 695 -10.83 -12.22 19.02
CA GLY A 695 -11.49 -13.12 18.10
C GLY A 695 -11.65 -12.61 16.67
N TYR A 696 -11.44 -11.32 16.38
CA TYR A 696 -11.46 -10.81 15.00
C TYR A 696 -10.29 -11.37 14.21
N GLU A 697 -10.59 -11.89 13.02
CA GLU A 697 -9.63 -12.26 11.99
C GLU A 697 -9.30 -11.03 11.12
N HIS A 698 -8.34 -11.16 10.20
CA HIS A 698 -7.75 -10.03 9.46
C HIS A 698 -8.77 -9.13 8.71
N LEU A 699 -9.82 -9.72 8.15
CA LEU A 699 -10.85 -9.03 7.37
C LEU A 699 -12.10 -8.68 8.18
N ASP A 700 -12.25 -9.21 9.40
CA ASP A 700 -13.43 -8.96 10.23
C ASP A 700 -13.58 -7.46 10.56
N VAL A 701 -12.48 -6.71 10.63
CA VAL A 701 -12.49 -5.27 10.94
C VAL A 701 -13.21 -4.42 9.88
N ILE A 702 -13.42 -4.96 8.66
CA ILE A 702 -14.16 -4.28 7.59
C ILE A 702 -15.42 -5.03 7.13
N TRP A 703 -15.56 -6.34 7.41
CA TRP A 703 -16.63 -7.19 6.88
C TRP A 703 -17.51 -7.88 7.94
N ALA A 704 -17.20 -7.73 9.22
CA ALA A 704 -18.08 -8.27 10.27
C ALA A 704 -19.43 -7.53 10.30
N MET A 705 -20.49 -8.28 10.62
CA MET A 705 -21.86 -7.78 10.82
C MET A 705 -22.07 -7.00 12.11
#